data_AF-A0A6A5V0H5-F1
#
_entry.id   AF-A0A6A5V0H5-F1
#
_cell.length_a   1.000
_cell.length_b   1.000
_cell.length_c   1.000
_cell.angle_alpha   90.00
_cell.angle_beta   90.00
_cell.angle_gamma   90.00
#
_symmetry.space_group_name_H-M   'P 1'
#
loop_
_entity.id
_entity.type
_entity.pdbx_description
1 polymer ?
#
loop_
_entity_poly.entity_id
_entity_poly.type
_entity_poly.pdbx_seq_one_letter_code
_entity_poly.pdbx_strand_id
1 'polypeptide(L)'
;MDDFRPELLKALLDWVNTFDLQGRVTAWAQLEDGQMLWQILATVDPDYFSESLPNLDEGPDVRRRSVADNWIPKWQNLKHIERHVSMYIREECNQLPVLTKRMIPDLKTGARDGSLQLTAKLTMAVLFAACTSTKSGQRMLEHMAKIGTDKAAVIAAGIQELQALDERMAELGVDQELTADPPLAPASLRAPTRAVSGAGSAVGKDSELEQEALLFEANKDRTTLRSQVTKLVEELNSSKARIAQLEEELVEARLHLDDRGAGGATPDEVERLRDDLRRERQYIDRLETDHANAKDVIESLKKRMNRLEHEYDAKQELKDQLQLVKAERDELENKAKANENLKKKIESMSKETKALETVRQELQQAKERLQYLEDIEDKCAALEKVNKENIQTLVNSEQSIFEEKGRRTRLEHENLVLMKQVEQTKDLQYKAEDKARELEDRMREFEANGARGGSLEDELHHDDGHDAAEDTPNTKPLSDGRVSAEAIALQQRVDVLAARLKSMEAETLKQMQENVGLKSDIMATKDEESQRHVLVTLLTPFLEQNAKLHSAETELEELQRRLRETELEMAELRNQLNKKSDIDEEVKNQGLQAEYDRMIALQQQSHQKLRDLEIARDEARSLLYASLTIKDDRNLELQHKIREAMLQQIREQIQQVVEAPSEAQGTALEATSVDIADKVASAQAALDNVKRVSVQQLLSVSVQAANGHINLGPDPTGLSVHSKERSAAKNEVATLVGSLGRKSARSAVPEVYSTARTKDMKKSTWGNRIASLISPSRSQFLSRVPSSATTSPCLTPVPVPARDSLEHFIFHMNMAKAATQSLRDELEKAKQESAEQGSAELKQELENLRRENRLMTSAWYDMTNRLQSNTVVLQRKSEAPKSWLGKQRVVVGRR
;
A
#
# COMPACT_ATOMS: atom_id res chain seq x y z
N MET A 1 28.92 -5.83 14.63
CA MET A 1 29.31 -6.80 15.70
C MET A 1 28.98 -8.16 15.15
N ASP A 2 29.81 -8.58 14.22
CA ASP A 2 29.42 -9.52 13.18
C ASP A 2 29.60 -10.96 13.73
N ASP A 3 29.44 -11.98 12.90
CA ASP A 3 29.57 -13.35 13.35
C ASP A 3 31.01 -13.67 13.76
N PHE A 4 31.21 -14.22 14.96
CA PHE A 4 32.55 -14.61 15.41
C PHE A 4 33.17 -15.67 14.50
N ARG A 5 34.47 -15.53 14.23
CA ARG A 5 35.25 -16.50 13.46
C ARG A 5 35.11 -17.90 14.08
N PRO A 6 34.90 -18.97 13.27
CA PRO A 6 34.64 -20.32 13.79
C PRO A 6 35.83 -20.88 14.61
N GLU A 7 37.03 -20.40 14.33
CA GLU A 7 38.26 -20.67 15.10
C GLU A 7 38.16 -20.13 16.53
N LEU A 8 37.67 -18.89 16.69
CA LEU A 8 37.47 -18.25 18.00
C LEU A 8 36.35 -18.96 18.78
N LEU A 9 35.24 -19.31 18.11
CA LEU A 9 34.18 -20.11 18.74
C LEU A 9 34.71 -21.44 19.28
N LYS A 10 35.58 -22.14 18.52
CA LYS A 10 36.21 -23.38 18.98
C LYS A 10 37.17 -23.14 20.15
N ALA A 11 37.98 -22.09 20.09
CA ALA A 11 38.91 -21.73 21.16
C ALA A 11 38.19 -21.34 22.47
N LEU A 12 37.04 -20.65 22.38
CA LEU A 12 36.20 -20.33 23.54
C LEU A 12 35.65 -21.59 24.24
N LEU A 13 35.15 -22.57 23.48
CA LEU A 13 34.74 -23.86 24.05
C LEU A 13 35.93 -24.62 24.66
N ASP A 14 37.10 -24.62 24.02
CA ASP A 14 38.29 -25.25 24.57
C ASP A 14 38.77 -24.55 25.86
N TRP A 15 38.59 -23.23 26.01
CA TRP A 15 38.84 -22.48 27.26
C TRP A 15 37.86 -22.84 28.39
N VAL A 16 36.55 -22.85 28.09
CA VAL A 16 35.50 -23.28 29.05
C VAL A 16 35.82 -24.68 29.61
N ASN A 17 36.37 -25.57 28.78
CA ASN A 17 36.81 -26.91 29.17
C ASN A 17 38.12 -26.98 30.00
N THR A 18 38.72 -25.85 30.38
CA THR A 18 39.87 -25.84 31.31
C THR A 18 39.48 -25.72 32.78
N PHE A 19 38.21 -25.43 33.07
CA PHE A 19 37.67 -25.35 34.43
C PHE A 19 37.08 -26.69 34.86
N ASP A 20 37.13 -26.98 36.17
CA ASP A 20 36.58 -28.20 36.77
C ASP A 20 35.03 -28.15 36.87
N LEU A 21 34.37 -28.09 35.72
CA LEU A 21 32.92 -28.05 35.57
C LEU A 21 32.28 -29.43 35.75
N GLN A 22 30.96 -29.45 36.01
CA GLN A 22 30.18 -30.68 36.25
C GLN A 22 30.03 -31.61 35.01
N GLY A 23 30.65 -31.25 33.88
CA GLY A 23 30.73 -32.05 32.67
C GLY A 23 31.51 -31.33 31.57
N ARG A 24 32.08 -32.07 30.62
CA ARG A 24 32.81 -31.50 29.48
C ARG A 24 31.82 -30.87 28.49
N VAL A 25 32.04 -29.60 28.15
CA VAL A 25 31.20 -28.84 27.23
C VAL A 25 31.61 -29.15 25.79
N THR A 26 30.70 -29.75 25.01
CA THR A 26 30.91 -30.13 23.61
C THR A 26 30.03 -29.35 22.63
N ALA A 27 28.99 -28.67 23.11
CA ALA A 27 28.06 -27.90 22.28
C ALA A 27 27.55 -26.66 23.02
N TRP A 28 27.36 -25.56 22.28
CA TRP A 28 26.93 -24.26 22.83
C TRP A 28 25.58 -24.30 23.56
N ALA A 29 24.69 -25.23 23.20
CA ALA A 29 23.42 -25.47 23.90
C ALA A 29 23.60 -25.81 25.39
N GLN A 30 24.78 -26.29 25.80
CA GLN A 30 25.13 -26.59 27.20
C GLN A 30 25.55 -25.34 28.00
N LEU A 31 25.54 -24.15 27.38
CA LEU A 31 25.86 -22.85 27.99
C LEU A 31 24.65 -21.89 27.99
N GLU A 32 23.55 -22.25 27.32
CA GLU A 32 22.32 -21.44 27.24
C GLU A 32 21.59 -21.25 28.58
N ASP A 33 21.79 -22.14 29.55
CA ASP A 33 21.16 -22.04 30.87
C ASP A 33 21.88 -21.06 31.83
N GLY A 34 23.07 -20.58 31.42
CA GLY A 34 23.94 -19.71 32.18
C GLY A 34 24.66 -20.36 33.38
N GLN A 35 24.34 -21.60 33.76
CA GLN A 35 24.79 -22.18 35.02
C GLN A 35 26.30 -22.43 35.03
N MET A 36 26.86 -22.94 33.92
CA MET A 36 28.30 -23.12 33.75
C MET A 36 29.06 -21.79 33.74
N LEU A 37 28.43 -20.72 33.21
CA LEU A 37 29.05 -19.39 33.16
C LEU A 37 29.11 -18.74 34.54
N TRP A 38 28.06 -18.90 35.36
CA TRP A 38 28.08 -18.46 36.76
C TRP A 38 29.10 -19.24 37.60
N GLN A 39 29.26 -20.55 37.36
CA GLN A 39 30.32 -21.34 38.01
C GLN A 39 31.72 -20.81 37.66
N ILE A 40 31.98 -20.45 36.39
CA ILE A 40 33.25 -19.82 35.99
C ILE A 40 33.44 -18.47 36.71
N LEU A 41 32.42 -17.61 36.76
CA LEU A 41 32.48 -16.31 37.44
C LEU A 41 32.75 -16.45 38.95
N ALA A 42 32.13 -17.43 39.62
CA ALA A 42 32.41 -17.74 41.01
C ALA A 42 33.84 -18.27 41.25
N THR A 43 34.49 -18.89 40.27
CA THR A 43 35.94 -19.22 40.35
C THR A 43 36.85 -18.04 40.07
N VAL A 44 36.37 -17.05 39.31
CA VAL A 44 37.08 -15.80 38.99
C VAL A 44 37.17 -14.93 40.25
N ASP A 45 36.03 -14.48 40.77
CA ASP A 45 35.94 -13.60 41.93
C ASP A 45 34.85 -14.10 42.91
N PRO A 46 35.22 -14.96 43.88
CA PRO A 46 34.28 -15.51 44.85
C PRO A 46 33.62 -14.47 45.77
N ASP A 47 34.21 -13.28 45.91
CA ASP A 47 33.66 -12.23 46.76
C ASP A 47 32.54 -11.47 46.02
N TYR A 48 32.78 -11.12 44.75
CA TYR A 48 31.83 -10.37 43.92
C TYR A 48 30.70 -11.24 43.38
N PHE A 49 31.01 -12.46 42.91
CA PHE A 49 30.02 -13.42 42.39
C PHE A 49 29.56 -14.39 43.49
N SER A 50 29.31 -13.84 44.68
CA SER A 50 28.88 -14.58 45.88
C SER A 50 27.37 -14.85 45.96
N GLU A 51 26.56 -14.17 45.14
CA GLU A 51 25.11 -14.41 45.06
C GLU A 51 24.77 -15.75 44.37
N SER A 52 23.63 -16.33 44.73
CA SER A 52 23.04 -17.45 44.00
C SER A 52 22.22 -16.95 42.80
N LEU A 53 22.39 -17.61 41.65
CA LEU A 53 21.53 -17.39 40.48
C LEU A 53 20.03 -17.43 40.87
N PRO A 54 19.17 -16.52 40.40
CA PRO A 54 17.77 -16.40 40.85
C PRO A 54 16.87 -17.64 40.73
N ASN A 55 17.31 -18.69 40.00
CA ASN A 55 16.58 -19.93 39.77
C ASN A 55 17.34 -21.19 40.27
N LEU A 56 18.24 -21.06 41.26
CA LEU A 56 19.11 -22.17 41.71
C LEU A 56 18.43 -23.20 42.64
N ASP A 57 17.27 -22.89 43.21
CA ASP A 57 16.69 -23.62 44.37
C ASP A 57 15.94 -24.93 44.06
N GLU A 58 15.58 -25.23 42.80
CA GLU A 58 14.89 -26.49 42.50
C GLU A 58 15.86 -27.69 42.56
N GLY A 59 15.49 -28.76 43.28
CA GLY A 59 16.38 -29.89 43.61
C GLY A 59 16.94 -30.68 42.40
N PRO A 60 18.05 -31.42 42.59
CA PRO A 60 18.87 -31.97 41.50
C PRO A 60 18.11 -32.82 40.46
N ASP A 61 17.09 -33.58 40.87
CA ASP A 61 16.39 -34.52 40.00
C ASP A 61 15.42 -33.86 39.00
N VAL A 62 15.05 -32.59 39.19
CA VAL A 62 14.23 -31.81 38.24
C VAL A 62 15.08 -31.14 37.14
N ARG A 63 16.35 -30.84 37.48
CA ARG A 63 17.21 -29.90 36.72
C ARG A 63 17.44 -30.28 35.26
N ARG A 64 17.54 -31.58 34.97
CA ARG A 64 17.89 -32.09 33.62
C ARG A 64 16.73 -32.12 32.61
N ARG A 65 15.50 -31.75 32.98
CA ARG A 65 14.34 -31.80 32.04
C ARG A 65 13.44 -30.57 32.04
N SER A 66 13.31 -29.83 33.15
CA SER A 66 12.44 -28.63 33.20
C SER A 66 13.08 -27.37 32.59
N VAL A 67 14.39 -27.18 32.79
CA VAL A 67 15.12 -25.95 32.43
C VAL A 67 15.50 -25.89 30.94
N ALA A 68 15.52 -27.05 30.25
CA ALA A 68 15.88 -27.12 28.84
C ALA A 68 14.85 -26.42 27.92
N ASP A 69 13.56 -26.67 28.17
CA ASP A 69 12.46 -26.22 27.32
C ASP A 69 11.87 -24.86 27.76
N ASN A 70 12.00 -24.52 29.04
CA ASN A 70 11.50 -23.25 29.59
C ASN A 70 12.50 -22.11 29.37
N TRP A 71 12.33 -21.37 28.26
CA TRP A 71 13.16 -20.20 27.91
C TRP A 71 13.14 -19.05 28.93
N ILE A 72 12.14 -18.99 29.82
CA ILE A 72 11.97 -17.87 30.78
C ILE A 72 13.03 -17.92 31.90
N PRO A 73 13.24 -19.03 32.64
CA PRO A 73 14.40 -19.22 33.51
C PRO A 73 15.75 -19.01 32.81
N LYS A 74 15.94 -19.57 31.59
CA LYS A 74 17.17 -19.33 30.79
C LYS A 74 17.42 -17.82 30.61
N TRP A 75 16.41 -17.09 30.13
CA TRP A 75 16.47 -15.64 29.93
C TRP A 75 16.79 -14.86 31.21
N GLN A 76 16.18 -15.23 32.34
CA GLN A 76 16.46 -14.60 33.63
C GLN A 76 17.91 -14.83 34.09
N ASN A 77 18.41 -16.07 33.97
CA ASN A 77 19.79 -16.41 34.31
C ASN A 77 20.77 -15.63 33.43
N LEU A 78 20.62 -15.69 32.11
CA LEU A 78 21.48 -14.98 31.14
C LEU A 78 21.47 -13.46 31.37
N LYS A 79 20.32 -12.88 31.73
CA LYS A 79 20.18 -11.45 32.05
C LYS A 79 20.85 -11.05 33.36
N HIS A 80 20.81 -11.90 34.39
CA HIS A 80 21.53 -11.68 35.64
C HIS A 80 23.05 -11.77 35.41
N ILE A 81 23.51 -12.80 34.69
CA ILE A 81 24.92 -12.96 34.30
C ILE A 81 25.41 -11.76 33.49
N GLU A 82 24.69 -11.36 32.44
CA GLU A 82 25.02 -10.18 31.63
C GLU A 82 25.17 -8.94 32.51
N ARG A 83 24.17 -8.62 33.34
CA ARG A 83 24.24 -7.44 34.22
C ARG A 83 25.46 -7.46 35.14
N HIS A 84 25.71 -8.55 35.86
CA HIS A 84 26.78 -8.59 36.87
C HIS A 84 28.16 -8.60 36.20
N VAL A 85 28.31 -9.25 35.03
CA VAL A 85 29.55 -9.16 34.22
C VAL A 85 29.75 -7.75 33.66
N SER A 86 28.69 -7.13 33.13
CA SER A 86 28.73 -5.77 32.58
C SER A 86 28.99 -4.69 33.65
N MET A 87 28.59 -4.91 34.89
CA MET A 87 28.96 -4.07 36.03
C MET A 87 30.41 -4.32 36.43
N TYR A 88 30.82 -5.58 36.66
CA TYR A 88 32.18 -5.95 37.06
C TYR A 88 33.26 -5.44 36.09
N ILE A 89 33.05 -5.58 34.77
CA ILE A 89 33.99 -5.10 33.73
C ILE A 89 34.18 -3.57 33.82
N ARG A 90 33.13 -2.82 34.19
CA ARG A 90 33.16 -1.36 34.25
C ARG A 90 33.66 -0.82 35.58
N GLU A 91 33.23 -1.41 36.68
CA GLU A 91 33.41 -0.89 38.04
C GLU A 91 34.68 -1.44 38.70
N GLU A 92 34.94 -2.74 38.57
CA GLU A 92 36.12 -3.40 39.14
C GLU A 92 37.28 -3.42 38.13
N CYS A 93 37.07 -3.96 36.91
CA CYS A 93 38.13 -4.01 35.90
C CYS A 93 38.45 -2.66 35.26
N ASN A 94 37.52 -1.68 35.29
CA ASN A 94 37.67 -0.36 34.67
C ASN A 94 38.06 -0.43 33.18
N GLN A 95 37.33 -1.24 32.40
CA GLN A 95 37.54 -1.47 30.96
C GLN A 95 36.22 -1.41 30.17
N LEU A 96 36.32 -1.28 28.84
CA LEU A 96 35.21 -1.31 27.88
C LEU A 96 34.00 -0.41 28.24
N PRO A 97 34.18 0.87 28.60
CA PRO A 97 33.09 1.72 29.11
C PRO A 97 31.93 1.93 28.12
N VAL A 98 32.20 1.86 26.81
CA VAL A 98 31.22 2.13 25.74
C VAL A 98 30.50 0.85 25.35
N LEU A 99 31.30 -0.16 25.03
CA LEU A 99 30.88 -1.46 24.55
C LEU A 99 30.07 -2.19 25.62
N THR A 100 30.45 -2.10 26.90
CA THR A 100 29.70 -2.73 28.00
C THR A 100 28.33 -2.05 28.28
N LYS A 101 27.98 -0.93 27.62
CA LYS A 101 26.59 -0.43 27.54
C LYS A 101 25.82 -0.99 26.33
N ARG A 102 26.54 -1.51 25.32
CA ARG A 102 26.03 -2.03 24.04
C ARG A 102 26.23 -3.54 23.85
N MET A 103 26.85 -4.25 24.81
CA MET A 103 26.96 -5.72 24.87
C MET A 103 25.63 -6.43 25.22
N ILE A 104 24.51 -5.77 24.91
CA ILE A 104 23.15 -6.30 25.10
C ILE A 104 22.53 -6.60 23.71
N PRO A 105 22.92 -7.69 23.02
CA PRO A 105 22.05 -8.30 22.01
C PRO A 105 20.73 -8.73 22.67
N ASP A 106 19.74 -9.07 21.87
CA ASP A 106 18.44 -9.49 22.39
C ASP A 106 18.50 -10.85 23.11
N LEU A 107 18.73 -10.78 24.43
CA LEU A 107 18.69 -11.88 25.39
C LEU A 107 17.37 -12.68 25.28
N LYS A 108 16.27 -12.05 24.84
CA LYS A 108 14.92 -12.66 24.83
C LYS A 108 14.68 -13.54 23.61
N THR A 109 15.14 -13.16 22.41
CA THR A 109 15.17 -14.08 21.25
C THR A 109 16.24 -15.13 21.44
N GLY A 110 17.46 -14.76 21.87
CA GLY A 110 18.53 -15.74 22.04
C GLY A 110 18.25 -16.85 23.05
N ALA A 111 17.45 -16.59 24.10
CA ALA A 111 16.98 -17.61 25.05
C ALA A 111 15.79 -18.45 24.54
N ARG A 112 15.02 -17.96 23.56
CA ARG A 112 13.90 -18.68 22.92
C ARG A 112 14.36 -19.58 21.79
N ASP A 113 15.22 -19.05 20.94
CA ASP A 113 15.54 -19.59 19.62
C ASP A 113 16.92 -20.27 19.57
N GLY A 114 17.68 -20.26 20.68
CA GLY A 114 18.99 -20.91 20.81
C GLY A 114 20.12 -20.16 20.08
N SER A 115 20.35 -18.89 20.42
CA SER A 115 21.35 -18.08 19.70
C SER A 115 22.79 -18.38 20.13
N LEU A 116 23.46 -19.21 19.32
CA LEU A 116 24.92 -19.43 19.34
C LEU A 116 25.70 -18.13 19.56
N GLN A 117 25.42 -17.10 18.76
CA GLN A 117 26.16 -15.83 18.82
C GLN A 117 25.89 -15.04 20.11
N LEU A 118 24.70 -15.15 20.71
CA LEU A 118 24.45 -14.57 22.04
C LEU A 118 25.30 -15.29 23.10
N THR A 119 25.25 -16.63 23.14
CA THR A 119 26.05 -17.41 24.10
C THR A 119 27.55 -17.14 23.93
N ALA A 120 28.04 -17.07 22.70
CA ALA A 120 29.43 -16.74 22.41
C ALA A 120 29.80 -15.33 22.90
N LYS A 121 28.96 -14.32 22.64
CA LYS A 121 29.20 -12.93 23.07
C LYS A 121 29.21 -12.81 24.60
N LEU A 122 28.35 -13.55 25.30
CA LEU A 122 28.38 -13.63 26.76
C LEU A 122 29.63 -14.38 27.28
N THR A 123 30.03 -15.50 26.67
CA THR A 123 31.28 -16.18 27.07
C THR A 123 32.53 -15.35 26.82
N MET A 124 32.54 -14.51 25.78
CA MET A 124 33.63 -13.58 25.52
C MET A 124 33.70 -12.47 26.57
N ALA A 125 32.55 -11.97 27.06
CA ALA A 125 32.51 -11.05 28.19
C ALA A 125 33.02 -11.71 29.49
N VAL A 126 32.60 -12.93 29.78
CA VAL A 126 33.08 -13.71 30.94
C VAL A 126 34.59 -13.96 30.85
N LEU A 127 35.11 -14.30 29.66
CA LEU A 127 36.56 -14.46 29.43
C LEU A 127 37.30 -13.14 29.63
N PHE A 128 36.79 -12.04 29.08
CA PHE A 128 37.39 -10.72 29.23
C PHE A 128 37.44 -10.28 30.70
N ALA A 129 36.35 -10.45 31.45
CA ALA A 129 36.31 -10.22 32.90
C ALA A 129 37.34 -11.10 33.64
N ALA A 130 37.41 -12.40 33.31
CA ALA A 130 38.32 -13.35 33.91
C ALA A 130 39.81 -13.04 33.66
N CYS A 131 40.14 -12.47 32.49
CA CYS A 131 41.49 -12.06 32.11
C CYS A 131 41.88 -10.67 32.65
N THR A 132 40.93 -9.75 32.81
CA THR A 132 41.17 -8.38 33.28
C THR A 132 41.03 -8.21 34.80
N SER A 133 40.33 -9.11 35.49
CA SER A 133 40.23 -9.12 36.94
C SER A 133 41.60 -9.18 37.60
N THR A 134 41.83 -8.28 38.56
CA THR A 134 43.05 -8.25 39.37
C THR A 134 43.19 -9.48 40.28
N LYS A 135 42.08 -10.16 40.63
CA LYS A 135 42.05 -11.35 41.51
C LYS A 135 42.20 -12.68 40.75
N SER A 136 41.82 -12.74 39.47
CA SER A 136 41.91 -13.98 38.67
C SER A 136 42.91 -13.94 37.53
N GLY A 137 43.34 -12.78 37.03
CA GLY A 137 44.11 -12.65 35.79
C GLY A 137 45.34 -13.56 35.73
N GLN A 138 46.10 -13.70 36.83
CA GLN A 138 47.25 -14.63 36.91
C GLN A 138 46.83 -16.10 36.75
N ARG A 139 45.80 -16.56 37.48
CA ARG A 139 45.21 -17.91 37.32
C ARG A 139 44.64 -18.09 35.91
N MET A 140 44.07 -17.03 35.32
CA MET A 140 43.51 -17.09 33.97
C MET A 140 44.57 -17.26 32.89
N LEU A 141 45.77 -16.69 33.07
CA LEU A 141 46.92 -16.90 32.20
C LEU A 141 47.42 -18.37 32.27
N GLU A 142 47.37 -19.01 33.43
CA GLU A 142 47.62 -20.46 33.53
C GLU A 142 46.57 -21.28 32.77
N HIS A 143 45.30 -20.87 32.81
CA HIS A 143 44.24 -21.50 32.04
C HIS A 143 44.39 -21.26 30.53
N MET A 144 44.81 -20.08 30.09
CA MET A 144 45.20 -19.81 28.70
C MET A 144 46.34 -20.75 28.24
N ALA A 145 47.37 -20.93 29.07
CA ALA A 145 48.52 -21.79 28.75
C ALA A 145 48.13 -23.27 28.54
N LYS A 146 47.14 -23.78 29.29
CA LYS A 146 46.66 -25.18 29.18
C LYS A 146 46.01 -25.51 27.83
N ILE A 147 45.56 -24.51 27.06
CA ILE A 147 44.79 -24.70 25.81
C ILE A 147 45.69 -24.87 24.58
N GLY A 148 46.94 -24.39 24.68
CA GLY A 148 47.92 -24.33 23.58
C GLY A 148 48.03 -22.93 22.98
N THR A 149 49.26 -22.57 22.60
CA THR A 149 49.67 -21.24 22.09
C THR A 149 48.77 -20.72 20.98
N ASP A 150 48.41 -21.58 20.03
CA ASP A 150 47.79 -21.18 18.77
C ASP A 150 46.34 -20.74 19.01
N LYS A 151 45.63 -21.44 19.91
CA LYS A 151 44.27 -21.10 20.34
C LYS A 151 44.26 -19.89 21.28
N ALA A 152 45.26 -19.80 22.18
CA ALA A 152 45.43 -18.62 23.02
C ALA A 152 45.70 -17.35 22.18
N ALA A 153 46.43 -17.47 21.07
CA ALA A 153 46.64 -16.38 20.12
C ALA A 153 45.35 -15.96 19.40
N VAL A 154 44.48 -16.91 19.02
CA VAL A 154 43.15 -16.59 18.46
C VAL A 154 42.27 -15.87 19.49
N ILE A 155 42.29 -16.29 20.76
CA ILE A 155 41.58 -15.60 21.86
C ILE A 155 42.15 -14.20 22.09
N ALA A 156 43.48 -14.04 22.12
CA ALA A 156 44.12 -12.73 22.28
C ALA A 156 43.79 -11.77 21.13
N ALA A 157 43.75 -12.26 19.88
CA ALA A 157 43.26 -11.48 18.75
C ALA A 157 41.79 -11.07 18.91
N GLY A 158 40.93 -11.98 19.40
CA GLY A 158 39.54 -11.66 19.73
C GLY A 158 39.39 -10.61 20.83
N ILE A 159 40.28 -10.58 21.84
CA ILE A 159 40.31 -9.54 22.87
C ILE A 159 40.74 -8.19 22.27
N GLN A 160 41.76 -8.19 21.40
CA GLN A 160 42.20 -6.98 20.69
C GLN A 160 41.11 -6.43 19.75
N GLU A 161 40.40 -7.31 19.03
CA GLU A 161 39.21 -6.95 18.23
C GLU A 161 38.10 -6.33 19.10
N LEU A 162 37.91 -6.82 20.33
CA LEU A 162 36.92 -6.31 21.28
C LEU A 162 37.29 -4.90 21.80
N GLN A 163 38.55 -4.70 22.20
CA GLN A 163 39.06 -3.42 22.70
C GLN A 163 39.10 -2.36 21.59
N ALA A 164 39.62 -2.68 20.41
CA ALA A 164 39.67 -1.76 19.27
C ALA A 164 38.27 -1.40 18.72
N LEU A 165 37.22 -2.16 19.05
CA LEU A 165 35.83 -1.83 18.70
C LEU A 165 35.19 -0.90 19.75
N ASP A 166 35.56 -1.02 21.03
CA ASP A 166 35.20 -0.06 22.08
C ASP A 166 35.83 1.32 21.83
N GLU A 167 37.14 1.35 21.55
CA GLU A 167 37.89 2.56 21.20
C GLU A 167 37.24 3.31 20.01
N ARG A 168 36.93 2.60 18.91
CA ARG A 168 36.26 3.21 17.74
C ARG A 168 34.85 3.73 18.06
N MET A 169 34.14 3.15 19.03
CA MET A 169 32.84 3.69 19.45
C MET A 169 33.01 4.94 20.32
N ALA A 170 34.04 4.99 21.17
CA ALA A 170 34.40 6.21 21.90
C ALA A 170 34.76 7.35 20.93
N GLU A 171 35.61 7.08 19.93
CA GLU A 171 35.99 8.03 18.87
C GLU A 171 34.78 8.57 18.08
N LEU A 172 33.77 7.73 17.84
CA LEU A 172 32.52 8.11 17.19
C LEU A 172 31.55 8.90 18.10
N GLY A 173 31.97 9.27 19.32
CA GLY A 173 31.18 10.11 20.23
C GLY A 173 29.98 9.38 20.88
N VAL A 174 29.94 8.05 20.83
CA VAL A 174 28.84 7.24 21.40
C VAL A 174 28.65 7.49 22.90
N ASP A 175 29.74 7.78 23.62
CA ASP A 175 29.69 8.12 25.04
C ASP A 175 28.97 9.43 25.33
N GLN A 176 28.97 10.40 24.39
CA GLN A 176 28.22 11.64 24.57
C GLN A 176 26.70 11.41 24.53
N GLU A 177 26.22 10.39 23.82
CA GLU A 177 24.79 10.01 23.81
C GLU A 177 24.39 9.17 25.03
N LEU A 178 25.33 8.38 25.57
CA LEU A 178 25.09 7.41 26.65
C LEU A 178 25.67 7.83 28.01
N THR A 179 26.10 9.09 28.17
CA THR A 179 26.61 9.65 29.43
C THR A 179 25.95 11.00 29.71
N ALA A 180 24.62 10.97 29.75
CA ALA A 180 23.78 12.07 30.23
C ALA A 180 23.70 12.15 31.77
N ASP A 181 24.45 11.31 32.50
CA ASP A 181 24.74 11.46 33.93
C ASP A 181 25.90 12.45 34.12
N PRO A 182 25.68 13.62 34.75
CA PRO A 182 26.75 14.60 34.96
C PRO A 182 27.78 14.10 35.99
N PRO A 183 29.09 14.42 35.82
CA PRO A 183 30.07 14.24 36.87
C PRO A 183 29.65 14.96 38.16
N LEU A 184 29.83 14.30 39.30
CA LEU A 184 29.45 14.80 40.62
C LEU A 184 30.25 16.05 41.04
N ALA A 185 29.75 17.22 40.66
CA ALA A 185 30.07 18.50 41.30
C ALA A 185 28.98 18.82 42.35
N PRO A 186 29.32 19.40 43.52
CA PRO A 186 28.44 19.41 44.68
C PRO A 186 27.16 20.23 44.45
N ALA A 187 26.02 19.52 44.42
CA ALA A 187 24.70 20.09 44.17
C ALA A 187 24.19 20.92 45.36
N SER A 188 24.63 22.17 45.45
CA SER A 188 24.13 23.13 46.42
C SER A 188 22.66 23.50 46.14
N LEU A 189 21.78 23.12 47.08
CA LEU A 189 20.46 23.72 47.31
C LEU A 189 19.49 23.78 46.11
N ARG A 190 18.79 22.66 45.86
CA ARG A 190 17.42 22.71 45.32
C ARG A 190 16.44 22.07 46.31
N ALA A 191 15.54 22.87 46.86
CA ALA A 191 14.67 22.45 47.96
C ALA A 191 13.56 21.47 47.51
N PRO A 192 13.34 20.35 48.22
CA PRO A 192 12.28 19.41 47.90
C PRO A 192 10.92 19.83 48.50
N THR A 193 9.92 20.03 47.66
CA THR A 193 8.50 20.09 48.07
C THR A 193 7.90 18.67 48.05
N ARG A 194 7.32 18.23 49.18
CA ARG A 194 6.90 16.84 49.42
C ARG A 194 5.38 16.64 49.44
N ALA A 195 4.86 15.81 48.52
CA ALA A 195 3.72 14.89 48.67
C ALA A 195 3.70 13.94 47.44
N VAL A 196 3.71 12.60 47.52
CA VAL A 196 2.92 11.61 48.30
C VAL A 196 1.47 11.47 47.78
N SER A 197 0.92 10.30 47.43
CA SER A 197 1.47 8.95 47.08
C SER A 197 0.37 8.09 46.43
N GLY A 198 0.73 7.03 45.70
CA GLY A 198 -0.18 5.96 45.24
C GLY A 198 0.64 4.76 44.76
N ALA A 199 0.38 3.54 45.26
CA ALA A 199 1.43 2.52 45.37
C ALA A 199 1.07 1.10 44.90
N GLY A 200 2.12 0.33 44.58
CA GLY A 200 2.13 -1.13 44.40
C GLY A 200 3.33 -1.58 43.54
N SER A 201 4.25 -2.43 44.00
CA SER A 201 4.45 -3.00 45.34
C SER A 201 5.92 -3.45 45.53
N ALA A 202 6.31 -3.81 46.76
CA ALA A 202 7.46 -4.65 47.11
C ALA A 202 8.92 -4.14 46.93
N VAL A 203 9.20 -2.84 46.73
CA VAL A 203 10.58 -2.27 46.75
C VAL A 203 10.75 -1.13 47.79
N GLY A 204 9.73 -0.87 48.61
CA GLY A 204 9.63 0.38 49.38
C GLY A 204 10.50 0.52 50.64
N LYS A 205 11.02 -0.55 51.24
CA LYS A 205 11.62 -0.47 52.59
C LYS A 205 13.00 0.18 52.62
N ASP A 206 13.87 -0.20 51.69
CA ASP A 206 15.27 0.24 51.75
C ASP A 206 15.40 1.70 51.31
N SER A 207 14.60 2.12 50.32
CA SER A 207 14.50 3.52 49.91
C SER A 207 13.88 4.45 50.98
N GLU A 208 13.04 3.94 51.88
CA GLU A 208 12.58 4.71 53.05
C GLU A 208 13.69 4.85 54.10
N LEU A 209 14.50 3.80 54.33
CA LEU A 209 15.66 3.84 55.22
C LEU A 209 16.77 4.79 54.73
N GLU A 210 17.08 4.79 53.43
CA GLU A 210 18.01 5.74 52.81
C GLU A 210 17.53 7.19 52.96
N GLN A 211 16.23 7.43 52.76
CA GLN A 211 15.63 8.75 52.97
C GLN A 211 15.66 9.18 54.44
N GLU A 212 15.46 8.27 55.40
CA GLU A 212 15.58 8.56 56.82
C GLU A 212 17.03 8.84 57.24
N ALA A 213 18.01 8.09 56.72
CA ALA A 213 19.43 8.32 56.95
C ALA A 213 19.89 9.70 56.43
N LEU A 214 19.51 10.06 55.20
CA LEU A 214 19.80 11.38 54.62
C LEU A 214 19.10 12.51 55.38
N LEU A 215 17.88 12.30 55.87
CA LEU A 215 17.19 13.28 56.72
C LEU A 215 17.83 13.38 58.12
N PHE A 216 18.43 12.32 58.66
CA PHE A 216 19.17 12.35 59.91
C PHE A 216 20.48 13.13 59.76
N GLU A 217 21.24 12.89 58.69
CA GLU A 217 22.47 13.61 58.38
C GLU A 217 22.21 15.09 58.08
N ALA A 218 21.21 15.42 57.25
CA ALA A 218 20.80 16.80 57.01
C ALA A 218 20.32 17.51 58.29
N ASN A 219 19.74 16.79 59.26
CA ASN A 219 19.40 17.37 60.57
C ASN A 219 20.62 17.56 61.48
N LYS A 220 21.58 16.62 61.47
CA LYS A 220 22.87 16.74 62.15
C LYS A 220 23.62 17.98 61.66
N ASP A 221 23.73 18.18 60.35
CA ASP A 221 24.35 19.37 59.76
C ASP A 221 23.56 20.65 60.08
N ARG A 222 22.23 20.59 60.06
CA ARG A 222 21.39 21.71 60.52
C ARG A 222 21.58 22.05 61.99
N THR A 223 22.01 21.11 62.84
CA THR A 223 22.39 21.40 64.24
C THR A 223 23.83 21.90 64.39
N THR A 224 24.80 21.36 63.64
CA THR A 224 26.18 21.87 63.67
C THR A 224 26.26 23.29 63.13
N LEU A 225 25.62 23.59 61.99
CA LEU A 225 25.49 24.94 61.44
C LEU A 225 24.79 25.90 62.41
N ARG A 226 23.75 25.45 63.12
CA ARG A 226 23.12 26.25 64.18
C ARG A 226 24.10 26.55 65.32
N SER A 227 24.90 25.59 65.76
CA SER A 227 25.92 25.80 66.80
C SER A 227 27.08 26.70 66.36
N GLN A 228 27.38 26.74 65.06
CA GLN A 228 28.34 27.68 64.48
C GLN A 228 27.75 29.09 64.42
N VAL A 229 26.48 29.25 64.02
CA VAL A 229 25.79 30.55 64.02
C VAL A 229 25.64 31.12 65.43
N THR A 230 25.37 30.31 66.47
CA THR A 230 25.35 30.83 67.85
C THR A 230 26.72 31.31 68.32
N LYS A 231 27.79 30.55 68.04
CA LYS A 231 29.17 30.97 68.34
C LYS A 231 29.56 32.26 67.62
N LEU A 232 29.27 32.38 66.32
CA LEU A 232 29.52 33.60 65.54
C LEU A 232 28.71 34.80 66.07
N VAL A 233 27.52 34.59 66.65
CA VAL A 233 26.74 35.64 67.32
C VAL A 233 27.35 36.01 68.68
N GLU A 234 27.85 35.04 69.44
CA GLU A 234 28.58 35.27 70.70
C GLU A 234 29.90 36.02 70.46
N GLU A 235 30.66 35.65 69.43
CA GLU A 235 31.87 36.35 68.94
C GLU A 235 31.57 37.75 68.41
N LEU A 236 30.45 37.94 67.69
CA LEU A 236 29.99 39.27 67.26
C LEU A 236 29.56 40.15 68.44
N ASN A 237 29.05 39.56 69.52
CA ASN A 237 28.67 40.31 70.71
C ASN A 237 29.88 40.63 71.60
N SER A 238 30.86 39.71 71.72
CA SER A 238 32.10 39.97 72.46
C SER A 238 32.99 41.00 71.76
N SER A 239 33.07 40.97 70.43
CA SER A 239 33.76 42.01 69.66
C SER A 239 33.07 43.37 69.75
N LYS A 240 31.74 43.44 69.75
CA LYS A 240 31.00 44.70 70.04
C LYS A 240 31.24 45.22 71.47
N ALA A 241 31.26 44.34 72.47
CA ALA A 241 31.56 44.72 73.85
C ALA A 241 33.00 45.28 73.96
N ARG A 242 33.96 44.64 73.28
CA ARG A 242 35.35 45.13 73.19
C ARG A 242 35.45 46.47 72.45
N ILE A 243 34.65 46.70 71.39
CA ILE A 243 34.60 48.00 70.71
C ILE A 243 34.07 49.08 71.66
N ALA A 244 32.99 48.82 72.39
CA ALA A 244 32.45 49.77 73.37
C ALA A 244 33.47 50.10 74.49
N GLN A 245 34.23 49.11 74.97
CA GLN A 245 35.33 49.32 75.92
C GLN A 245 36.44 50.19 75.32
N LEU A 246 36.86 49.94 74.08
CA LEU A 246 37.86 50.77 73.40
C LEU A 246 37.35 52.19 73.10
N GLU A 247 36.05 52.37 72.88
CA GLU A 247 35.41 53.69 72.75
C GLU A 247 35.40 54.44 74.10
N GLU A 248 35.17 53.75 75.21
CA GLU A 248 35.25 54.28 76.58
C GLU A 248 36.71 54.67 76.95
N GLU A 249 37.67 53.76 76.74
CA GLU A 249 39.12 54.01 76.91
C GLU A 249 39.61 55.21 76.07
N LEU A 250 39.10 55.40 74.85
CA LEU A 250 39.44 56.54 73.98
C LEU A 250 38.83 57.87 74.46
N VAL A 251 37.71 57.84 75.21
CA VAL A 251 37.15 59.03 75.87
C VAL A 251 37.96 59.39 77.11
N GLU A 252 38.34 58.41 77.94
CA GLU A 252 39.23 58.62 79.08
C GLU A 252 40.61 59.15 78.64
N ALA A 253 41.20 58.56 77.60
CA ALA A 253 42.48 59.00 77.04
C ALA A 253 42.42 60.44 76.49
N ARG A 254 41.29 60.87 75.93
CA ARG A 254 41.07 62.26 75.50
C ARG A 254 41.06 63.23 76.68
N LEU A 255 40.32 62.90 77.75
CA LEU A 255 40.28 63.72 78.96
C LEU A 255 41.66 63.84 79.61
N HIS A 256 42.46 62.78 79.60
CA HIS A 256 43.86 62.81 80.06
C HIS A 256 44.82 63.59 79.15
N LEU A 257 44.50 63.79 77.88
CA LEU A 257 45.30 64.64 76.97
C LEU A 257 45.01 66.13 77.18
N ASP A 258 43.74 66.50 77.40
CA ASP A 258 43.35 67.88 77.69
C ASP A 258 44.03 68.39 78.99
N ASP A 259 44.07 67.56 80.03
CA ASP A 259 44.71 67.88 81.32
C ASP A 259 46.25 68.01 81.22
N ARG A 260 46.87 67.38 80.20
CA ARG A 260 48.31 67.46 79.93
C ARG A 260 48.69 68.66 79.03
N GLY A 261 47.73 69.32 78.40
CA GLY A 261 47.95 70.43 77.46
C GLY A 261 48.52 71.71 78.07
N ALA A 262 48.58 71.83 79.41
CA ALA A 262 49.08 73.00 80.12
C ALA A 262 50.62 73.11 80.20
N GLY A 263 51.36 72.04 79.85
CA GLY A 263 52.83 72.04 79.82
C GLY A 263 53.37 72.45 78.46
N GLY A 264 53.99 73.63 78.35
CA GLY A 264 54.60 74.11 77.10
C GLY A 264 55.75 73.19 76.65
N ALA A 265 55.58 72.52 75.50
CA ALA A 265 56.54 71.56 74.95
C ALA A 265 57.92 72.19 74.70
N THR A 266 58.98 71.41 74.94
CA THR A 266 60.36 71.86 74.79
C THR A 266 60.76 71.97 73.30
N PRO A 267 61.75 72.81 72.92
CA PRO A 267 62.08 73.03 71.50
C PRO A 267 62.50 71.74 70.78
N ASP A 268 63.31 70.89 71.41
CA ASP A 268 63.70 69.56 70.90
C ASP A 268 62.49 68.64 70.65
N GLU A 269 61.45 68.76 71.47
CA GLU A 269 60.22 67.99 71.42
C GLU A 269 59.32 68.48 70.28
N VAL A 270 59.27 69.80 70.05
CA VAL A 270 58.67 70.41 68.85
C VAL A 270 59.42 70.02 67.57
N GLU A 271 60.75 69.86 67.61
CA GLU A 271 61.53 69.39 66.46
C GLU A 271 61.30 67.91 66.16
N ARG A 272 61.27 67.03 67.17
CA ARG A 272 60.87 65.63 67.02
C ARG A 272 59.48 65.50 66.42
N LEU A 273 58.49 66.24 66.94
CA LEU A 273 57.13 66.26 66.42
C LEU A 273 57.06 66.74 64.96
N ARG A 274 57.96 67.61 64.49
CA ARG A 274 58.05 67.98 63.07
C ARG A 274 58.56 66.84 62.20
N ASP A 275 59.57 66.10 62.66
CA ASP A 275 60.11 64.95 61.94
C ASP A 275 59.18 63.72 62.01
N ASP A 276 58.44 63.55 63.11
CA ASP A 276 57.35 62.56 63.22
C ASP A 276 56.24 62.92 62.23
N LEU A 277 55.72 64.16 62.26
CA LEU A 277 54.70 64.64 61.30
C LEU A 277 55.18 64.55 59.83
N ARG A 278 56.48 64.71 59.57
CA ARG A 278 57.07 64.53 58.23
C ARG A 278 57.09 63.05 57.81
N ARG A 279 57.39 62.14 58.74
CA ARG A 279 57.33 60.68 58.52
C ARG A 279 55.89 60.19 58.36
N GLU A 280 54.94 60.73 59.14
CA GLU A 280 53.51 60.47 58.99
C GLU A 280 52.97 60.95 57.65
N ARG A 281 53.34 62.16 57.19
CA ARG A 281 53.00 62.63 55.84
C ARG A 281 53.53 61.68 54.76
N GLN A 282 54.80 61.31 54.81
CA GLN A 282 55.39 60.32 53.89
C GLN A 282 54.75 58.92 53.97
N TYR A 283 54.12 58.58 55.09
CA TYR A 283 53.37 57.35 55.27
C TYR A 283 51.94 57.47 54.71
N ILE A 284 51.28 58.60 54.90
CA ILE A 284 50.00 58.95 54.27
C ILE A 284 50.15 58.97 52.74
N ASP A 285 51.17 59.65 52.21
CA ASP A 285 51.48 59.69 50.77
C ASP A 285 51.58 58.26 50.19
N ARG A 286 52.25 57.34 50.91
CA ARG A 286 52.36 55.93 50.52
C ARG A 286 51.01 55.21 50.57
N LEU A 287 50.28 55.32 51.68
CA LEU A 287 48.95 54.73 51.83
C LEU A 287 47.96 55.25 50.78
N GLU A 288 48.05 56.52 50.38
CA GLU A 288 47.24 57.08 49.30
C GLU A 288 47.63 56.48 47.94
N THR A 289 48.93 56.31 47.65
CA THR A 289 49.35 55.58 46.44
C THR A 289 48.94 54.11 46.44
N ASP A 290 49.07 53.40 47.57
CA ASP A 290 48.64 52.01 47.71
C ASP A 290 47.11 51.87 47.60
N HIS A 291 46.37 52.83 48.11
CA HIS A 291 44.91 52.89 47.99
C HIS A 291 44.45 53.26 46.57
N ALA A 292 45.22 54.04 45.82
CA ALA A 292 45.02 54.26 44.38
C ALA A 292 45.31 52.97 43.58
N ASN A 293 46.46 52.34 43.81
CA ASN A 293 46.82 51.04 43.21
C ASN A 293 45.74 49.97 43.47
N ALA A 294 45.23 49.90 44.70
CA ALA A 294 44.15 48.98 45.07
C ALA A 294 42.82 49.30 44.35
N LYS A 295 42.48 50.58 44.12
CA LYS A 295 41.32 50.98 43.32
C LYS A 295 41.46 50.56 41.87
N ASP A 296 42.63 50.76 41.26
CA ASP A 296 42.88 50.37 39.87
C ASP A 296 42.82 48.84 39.69
N VAL A 297 43.36 48.08 40.65
CA VAL A 297 43.21 46.61 40.69
C VAL A 297 41.73 46.23 40.80
N ILE A 298 40.97 46.82 41.73
CA ILE A 298 39.52 46.57 41.88
C ILE A 298 38.74 46.94 40.60
N GLU A 299 39.09 48.02 39.92
CA GLU A 299 38.42 48.41 38.66
C GLU A 299 38.80 47.47 37.51
N SER A 300 40.04 47.01 37.43
CA SER A 300 40.47 46.00 36.45
C SER A 300 39.74 44.66 36.66
N LEU A 301 39.56 44.24 37.93
CA LEU A 301 38.83 43.03 38.30
C LEU A 301 37.33 43.17 38.01
N LYS A 302 36.72 44.33 38.26
CA LYS A 302 35.34 44.63 37.83
C LYS A 302 35.20 44.57 36.31
N LYS A 303 36.10 45.21 35.56
CA LYS A 303 36.11 45.13 34.08
C LYS A 303 36.27 43.69 33.57
N ARG A 304 36.99 42.81 34.29
CA ARG A 304 37.07 41.38 33.99
C ARG A 304 35.80 40.61 34.38
N MET A 305 35.20 40.92 35.53
CA MET A 305 33.93 40.34 36.00
C MET A 305 32.82 40.62 34.99
N ASN A 306 32.61 41.89 34.63
CA ASN A 306 31.61 42.31 33.64
C ASN A 306 31.79 41.59 32.29
N ARG A 307 33.04 41.36 31.82
CA ARG A 307 33.29 40.58 30.60
C ARG A 307 32.86 39.12 30.74
N LEU A 308 33.17 38.48 31.87
CA LEU A 308 32.77 37.11 32.15
C LEU A 308 31.25 36.97 32.31
N GLU A 309 30.56 38.00 32.82
CA GLU A 309 29.09 38.08 32.85
C GLU A 309 28.53 38.15 31.42
N HIS A 310 29.04 39.04 30.56
CA HIS A 310 28.60 39.12 29.15
C HIS A 310 28.90 37.82 28.38
N GLU A 311 30.03 37.16 28.66
CA GLU A 311 30.33 35.82 28.12
C GLU A 311 29.39 34.74 28.65
N TYR A 312 28.94 34.83 29.90
CA TYR A 312 27.97 33.90 30.49
C TYR A 312 26.60 34.07 29.85
N ASP A 313 26.13 35.32 29.73
CA ASP A 313 24.86 35.66 29.10
C ASP A 313 24.84 35.22 27.63
N ALA A 314 25.91 35.49 26.86
CA ALA A 314 26.04 35.00 25.48
C ALA A 314 26.08 33.45 25.39
N LYS A 315 26.73 32.77 26.35
CA LYS A 315 26.71 31.30 26.45
C LYS A 315 25.33 30.76 26.88
N GLN A 316 24.50 31.55 27.55
CA GLN A 316 23.13 31.17 27.87
C GLN A 316 22.20 31.40 26.66
N GLU A 317 22.33 32.53 25.97
CA GLU A 317 21.58 32.79 24.73
C GLU A 317 21.87 31.70 23.68
N LEU A 318 23.14 31.29 23.51
CA LEU A 318 23.50 30.18 22.62
C LEU A 318 22.90 28.82 23.04
N LYS A 319 22.70 28.56 24.34
CA LYS A 319 21.99 27.35 24.81
C LYS A 319 20.50 27.43 24.53
N ASP A 320 19.90 28.59 24.74
CA ASP A 320 18.47 28.82 24.52
C ASP A 320 18.15 28.75 23.02
N GLN A 321 19.01 29.30 22.15
CA GLN A 321 18.99 29.12 20.70
C GLN A 321 19.18 27.63 20.31
N LEU A 322 20.13 26.91 20.91
CA LEU A 322 20.33 25.48 20.66
C LEU A 322 19.09 24.65 21.06
N GLN A 323 18.43 25.00 22.16
CA GLN A 323 17.20 24.35 22.61
C GLN A 323 16.03 24.66 21.67
N LEU A 324 15.93 25.88 21.15
CA LEU A 324 14.94 26.27 20.16
C LEU A 324 15.15 25.51 18.84
N VAL A 325 16.38 25.44 18.31
CA VAL A 325 16.70 24.67 17.10
C VAL A 325 16.44 23.17 17.28
N LYS A 326 16.65 22.62 18.50
CA LYS A 326 16.23 21.24 18.82
C LYS A 326 14.71 21.07 18.78
N ALA A 327 13.94 22.02 19.33
CA ALA A 327 12.48 21.97 19.25
C ALA A 327 11.97 22.10 17.81
N GLU A 328 12.58 22.97 16.99
CA GLU A 328 12.27 23.10 15.56
C GLU A 328 12.59 21.82 14.77
N ARG A 329 13.74 21.19 15.05
CA ARG A 329 14.11 19.86 14.51
C ARG A 329 13.06 18.81 14.86
N ASP A 330 12.67 18.74 16.13
CA ASP A 330 11.72 17.72 16.62
C ASP A 330 10.31 17.98 16.07
N GLU A 331 9.91 19.24 15.88
CA GLU A 331 8.72 19.60 15.12
C GLU A 331 8.80 19.17 13.65
N LEU A 332 9.93 19.39 12.97
CA LEU A 332 10.15 18.98 11.58
C LEU A 332 10.17 17.45 11.43
N GLU A 333 10.74 16.72 12.39
CA GLU A 333 10.71 15.25 12.44
C GLU A 333 9.28 14.73 12.63
N ASN A 334 8.49 15.35 13.50
CA ASN A 334 7.08 15.02 13.68
C ASN A 334 6.24 15.36 12.43
N LYS A 335 6.51 16.49 11.76
CA LYS A 335 5.91 16.83 10.46
C LYS A 335 6.33 15.84 9.36
N ALA A 336 7.57 15.35 9.37
CA ALA A 336 8.04 14.32 8.45
C ALA A 336 7.33 12.97 8.68
N LYS A 337 7.21 12.51 9.94
CA LYS A 337 6.42 11.31 10.30
C LYS A 337 4.95 11.45 9.92
N ALA A 338 4.35 12.62 10.10
CA ALA A 338 2.98 12.90 9.65
C ALA A 338 2.86 12.81 8.11
N ASN A 339 3.81 13.40 7.37
CA ASN A 339 3.87 13.30 5.90
C ASN A 339 4.10 11.87 5.42
N GLU A 340 4.92 11.07 6.11
CA GLU A 340 5.12 9.65 5.79
C GLU A 340 3.84 8.84 6.01
N ASN A 341 3.10 9.11 7.08
CA ASN A 341 1.80 8.48 7.34
C ASN A 341 0.73 8.91 6.32
N LEU A 342 0.73 10.18 5.90
CA LEU A 342 -0.12 10.65 4.80
C LEU A 342 0.27 9.97 3.47
N LYS A 343 1.57 9.83 3.18
CA LYS A 343 2.07 9.11 2.00
C LYS A 343 1.63 7.65 2.01
N LYS A 344 1.82 6.92 3.12
CA LYS A 344 1.33 5.54 3.30
C LYS A 344 -0.18 5.43 3.09
N LYS A 345 -0.96 6.42 3.55
CA LYS A 345 -2.40 6.46 3.32
C LYS A 345 -2.76 6.74 1.86
N ILE A 346 -2.06 7.65 1.18
CA ILE A 346 -2.21 7.89 -0.28
C ILE A 346 -1.85 6.63 -1.07
N GLU A 347 -0.78 5.91 -0.68
CA GLU A 347 -0.40 4.63 -1.28
C GLU A 347 -1.47 3.55 -1.05
N SER A 348 -2.13 3.50 0.11
CA SER A 348 -3.29 2.62 0.36
C SER A 348 -4.47 2.99 -0.53
N MET A 349 -4.93 4.24 -0.50
CA MET A 349 -6.02 4.73 -1.35
C MET A 349 -5.72 4.52 -2.84
N SER A 350 -4.46 4.59 -3.27
CA SER A 350 -4.05 4.31 -4.64
C SER A 350 -4.14 2.82 -4.99
N LYS A 351 -3.73 1.92 -4.08
CA LYS A 351 -3.93 0.46 -4.22
C LYS A 351 -5.42 0.11 -4.27
N GLU A 352 -6.22 0.69 -3.39
CA GLU A 352 -7.68 0.55 -3.38
C GLU A 352 -8.33 1.07 -4.67
N THR A 353 -7.88 2.23 -5.17
CA THR A 353 -8.35 2.79 -6.46
C THR A 353 -8.00 1.87 -7.63
N LYS A 354 -6.79 1.29 -7.65
CA LYS A 354 -6.39 0.31 -8.67
C LYS A 354 -7.21 -0.98 -8.59
N ALA A 355 -7.51 -1.46 -7.38
CA ALA A 355 -8.36 -2.64 -7.18
C ALA A 355 -9.83 -2.39 -7.61
N LEU A 356 -10.37 -1.19 -7.39
CA LEU A 356 -11.67 -0.78 -7.93
C LEU A 356 -11.65 -0.73 -9.46
N GLU A 357 -10.53 -0.32 -10.07
CA GLU A 357 -10.39 -0.28 -11.52
C GLU A 357 -10.23 -1.66 -12.16
N THR A 358 -9.50 -2.60 -11.53
CA THR A 358 -9.47 -4.00 -12.00
C THR A 358 -10.85 -4.66 -11.87
N VAL A 359 -11.58 -4.42 -10.76
CA VAL A 359 -12.97 -4.93 -10.61
C VAL A 359 -13.93 -4.33 -11.65
N ARG A 360 -13.74 -3.06 -12.06
CA ARG A 360 -14.49 -2.47 -13.19
C ARG A 360 -14.16 -3.16 -14.52
N GLN A 361 -12.89 -3.46 -14.78
CA GLN A 361 -12.46 -4.16 -15.99
C GLN A 361 -12.98 -5.61 -16.02
N GLU A 362 -12.94 -6.32 -14.90
CA GLU A 362 -13.55 -7.66 -14.75
C GLU A 362 -15.07 -7.62 -14.96
N LEU A 363 -15.76 -6.62 -14.40
CA LEU A 363 -17.21 -6.43 -14.59
C LEU A 363 -17.55 -6.08 -16.05
N GLN A 364 -16.70 -5.33 -16.74
CA GLN A 364 -16.86 -5.03 -18.17
C GLN A 364 -16.64 -6.27 -19.04
N GLN A 365 -15.57 -7.04 -18.79
CA GLN A 365 -15.34 -8.33 -19.45
C GLN A 365 -16.47 -9.34 -19.18
N ALA A 366 -17.06 -9.32 -17.98
CA ALA A 366 -18.21 -10.15 -17.65
C ALA A 366 -19.47 -9.77 -18.45
N LYS A 367 -19.71 -8.47 -18.68
CA LYS A 367 -20.78 -8.00 -19.58
C LYS A 367 -20.53 -8.39 -21.03
N GLU A 368 -19.30 -8.24 -21.52
CA GLU A 368 -18.93 -8.61 -22.89
C GLU A 368 -19.10 -10.13 -23.12
N ARG A 369 -18.79 -10.95 -22.11
CA ARG A 369 -19.06 -12.40 -22.12
C ARG A 369 -20.55 -12.73 -22.08
N LEU A 370 -21.35 -11.99 -21.30
CA LEU A 370 -22.81 -12.16 -21.28
C LEU A 370 -23.42 -11.79 -22.63
N GLN A 371 -23.05 -10.63 -23.19
CA GLN A 371 -23.51 -10.20 -24.51
C GLN A 371 -23.11 -11.21 -25.59
N TYR A 372 -21.89 -11.77 -25.54
CA TYR A 372 -21.46 -12.83 -26.47
C TYR A 372 -22.27 -14.14 -26.33
N LEU A 373 -22.76 -14.47 -25.12
CA LEU A 373 -23.64 -15.61 -24.89
C LEU A 373 -25.08 -15.32 -25.37
N GLU A 374 -25.62 -14.12 -25.10
CA GLU A 374 -26.90 -13.65 -25.64
C GLU A 374 -26.89 -13.68 -27.18
N ASP A 375 -25.79 -13.20 -27.79
CA ASP A 375 -25.50 -13.28 -29.22
C ASP A 375 -25.50 -14.73 -29.76
N ILE A 376 -25.16 -15.73 -28.94
CA ILE A 376 -25.18 -17.15 -29.31
C ILE A 376 -26.58 -17.73 -29.11
N GLU A 377 -27.26 -17.39 -28.01
CA GLU A 377 -28.63 -17.83 -27.73
C GLU A 377 -29.60 -17.35 -28.82
N ASP A 378 -29.49 -16.10 -29.29
CA ASP A 378 -30.27 -15.59 -30.42
C ASP A 378 -29.97 -16.34 -31.74
N LYS A 379 -28.70 -16.67 -32.00
CA LYS A 379 -28.30 -17.48 -33.17
C LYS A 379 -28.85 -18.91 -33.07
N CYS A 380 -28.83 -19.52 -31.89
CA CYS A 380 -29.44 -20.82 -31.64
C CYS A 380 -30.97 -20.78 -31.77
N ALA A 381 -31.64 -19.74 -31.26
CA ALA A 381 -33.08 -19.56 -31.41
C ALA A 381 -33.49 -19.35 -32.87
N ALA A 382 -32.70 -18.61 -33.65
CA ALA A 382 -32.89 -18.44 -35.10
C ALA A 382 -32.71 -19.78 -35.85
N LEU A 383 -31.66 -20.55 -35.55
CA LEU A 383 -31.45 -21.89 -36.12
C LEU A 383 -32.56 -22.87 -35.72
N GLU A 384 -33.04 -22.83 -34.48
CA GLU A 384 -34.21 -23.60 -34.03
C GLU A 384 -35.47 -23.22 -34.80
N LYS A 385 -35.70 -21.93 -35.08
CA LYS A 385 -36.84 -21.47 -35.87
C LYS A 385 -36.76 -22.01 -37.30
N VAL A 386 -35.61 -21.85 -37.96
CA VAL A 386 -35.38 -22.40 -39.32
C VAL A 386 -35.52 -23.93 -39.33
N ASN A 387 -35.08 -24.63 -38.29
CA ASN A 387 -35.27 -26.07 -38.17
C ASN A 387 -36.76 -26.45 -38.00
N LYS A 388 -37.52 -25.70 -37.19
CA LYS A 388 -38.99 -25.90 -37.05
C LYS A 388 -39.72 -25.63 -38.37
N GLU A 389 -39.31 -24.61 -39.12
CA GLU A 389 -39.84 -24.30 -40.45
C GLU A 389 -39.49 -25.41 -41.46
N ASN A 390 -38.26 -25.92 -41.46
CA ASN A 390 -37.83 -27.06 -42.29
C ASN A 390 -38.55 -28.37 -41.93
N ILE A 391 -38.82 -28.63 -40.65
CA ILE A 391 -39.64 -29.77 -40.21
C ILE A 391 -41.07 -29.61 -40.72
N GLN A 392 -41.64 -28.40 -40.68
CA GLN A 392 -42.98 -28.16 -41.19
C GLN A 392 -43.07 -28.31 -42.72
N THR A 393 -42.08 -27.83 -43.48
CA THR A 393 -42.06 -28.04 -44.95
C THR A 393 -41.85 -29.50 -45.32
N LEU A 394 -41.02 -30.23 -44.55
CA LEU A 394 -40.88 -31.68 -44.68
C LEU A 394 -42.22 -32.39 -44.43
N VAL A 395 -42.91 -32.12 -43.32
CA VAL A 395 -44.24 -32.71 -43.01
C VAL A 395 -45.27 -32.38 -44.09
N ASN A 396 -45.30 -31.14 -44.59
CA ASN A 396 -46.18 -30.75 -45.70
C ASN A 396 -45.84 -31.54 -46.99
N SER A 397 -44.56 -31.80 -47.26
CA SER A 397 -44.14 -32.63 -48.40
C SER A 397 -44.49 -34.11 -48.21
N GLU A 398 -44.37 -34.64 -46.98
CA GLU A 398 -44.73 -36.02 -46.66
C GLU A 398 -46.25 -36.25 -46.77
N GLN A 399 -47.07 -35.30 -46.31
CA GLN A 399 -48.51 -35.31 -46.55
C GLN A 399 -48.82 -35.25 -48.05
N SER A 400 -48.17 -34.36 -48.81
CA SER A 400 -48.38 -34.28 -50.26
C SER A 400 -48.04 -35.60 -50.95
N ILE A 401 -46.93 -36.24 -50.58
CA ILE A 401 -46.52 -37.57 -51.07
C ILE A 401 -47.51 -38.65 -50.65
N PHE A 402 -48.11 -38.58 -49.46
CA PHE A 402 -49.15 -39.51 -49.02
C PHE A 402 -50.45 -39.33 -49.80
N GLU A 403 -50.86 -38.10 -50.05
CA GLU A 403 -52.02 -37.78 -50.89
C GLU A 403 -51.81 -38.25 -52.33
N GLU A 404 -50.64 -38.02 -52.95
CA GLU A 404 -50.33 -38.54 -54.29
C GLU A 404 -50.32 -40.07 -54.33
N LYS A 405 -49.76 -40.74 -53.32
CA LYS A 405 -49.87 -42.20 -53.19
C LYS A 405 -51.34 -42.64 -53.12
N GLY A 406 -52.19 -41.90 -52.42
CA GLY A 406 -53.63 -42.14 -52.34
C GLY A 406 -54.41 -41.85 -53.63
N ARG A 407 -54.00 -40.85 -54.42
CA ARG A 407 -54.55 -40.61 -55.77
C ARG A 407 -54.11 -41.72 -56.72
N ARG A 408 -52.83 -42.12 -56.65
CA ARG A 408 -52.26 -43.20 -57.46
C ARG A 408 -52.96 -44.54 -57.22
N THR A 409 -53.24 -44.94 -55.98
CA THR A 409 -53.95 -46.20 -55.69
C THR A 409 -55.42 -46.20 -56.14
N ARG A 410 -56.08 -45.03 -56.20
CA ARG A 410 -57.40 -44.88 -56.83
C ARG A 410 -57.31 -45.05 -58.35
N LEU A 411 -56.37 -44.36 -59.00
CA LEU A 411 -56.14 -44.50 -60.45
C LEU A 411 -55.69 -45.91 -60.84
N GLU A 412 -54.89 -46.59 -60.02
CA GLU A 412 -54.52 -48.01 -60.17
C GLU A 412 -55.78 -48.91 -60.11
N HIS A 413 -56.72 -48.63 -59.20
CA HIS A 413 -57.98 -49.37 -59.10
C HIS A 413 -58.94 -49.06 -60.27
N GLU A 414 -59.10 -47.81 -60.64
CA GLU A 414 -59.92 -47.37 -61.78
C GLU A 414 -59.38 -47.97 -63.10
N ASN A 415 -58.05 -47.98 -63.28
CA ASN A 415 -57.40 -48.64 -64.41
C ASN A 415 -57.64 -50.16 -64.39
N LEU A 416 -57.54 -50.82 -63.24
CA LEU A 416 -57.89 -52.24 -63.09
C LEU A 416 -59.36 -52.54 -63.42
N VAL A 417 -60.29 -51.64 -63.07
CA VAL A 417 -61.71 -51.76 -63.43
C VAL A 417 -61.92 -51.55 -64.92
N LEU A 418 -61.26 -50.55 -65.53
CA LEU A 418 -61.31 -50.32 -66.98
C LEU A 418 -60.70 -51.48 -67.77
N MET A 419 -59.58 -52.06 -67.31
CA MET A 419 -59.01 -53.27 -67.91
C MET A 419 -59.99 -54.45 -67.87
N LYS A 420 -60.69 -54.66 -66.74
CA LYS A 420 -61.74 -55.69 -66.64
C LYS A 420 -62.95 -55.40 -67.52
N GLN A 421 -63.32 -54.12 -67.72
CA GLN A 421 -64.36 -53.75 -68.67
C GLN A 421 -63.93 -54.02 -70.12
N VAL A 422 -62.68 -53.72 -70.49
CA VAL A 422 -62.11 -54.06 -71.81
C VAL A 422 -61.98 -55.57 -72.01
N GLU A 423 -61.64 -56.32 -70.97
CA GLU A 423 -61.65 -57.79 -70.98
C GLU A 423 -63.07 -58.32 -71.19
N GLN A 424 -64.07 -57.79 -70.48
CA GLN A 424 -65.48 -58.14 -70.65
C GLN A 424 -66.05 -57.78 -72.03
N THR A 425 -65.68 -56.63 -72.61
CA THR A 425 -66.12 -56.28 -73.98
C THR A 425 -65.43 -57.15 -75.02
N LYS A 426 -64.16 -57.52 -74.84
CA LYS A 426 -63.48 -58.53 -75.68
C LYS A 426 -64.13 -59.91 -75.55
N ASP A 427 -64.50 -60.33 -74.35
CA ASP A 427 -65.24 -61.57 -74.10
C ASP A 427 -66.61 -61.59 -74.79
N LEU A 428 -67.28 -60.44 -74.88
CA LEU A 428 -68.53 -60.27 -75.61
C LEU A 428 -68.30 -60.19 -77.13
N GLN A 429 -67.20 -59.59 -77.57
CA GLN A 429 -66.77 -59.60 -78.98
C GLN A 429 -66.45 -61.02 -79.43
N TYR A 430 -65.61 -61.78 -78.72
CA TYR A 430 -65.34 -63.19 -79.03
C TYR A 430 -66.63 -64.02 -79.07
N LYS A 431 -67.55 -63.85 -78.11
CA LYS A 431 -68.86 -64.54 -78.14
C LYS A 431 -69.80 -64.05 -79.25
N ALA A 432 -69.56 -62.88 -79.83
CA ALA A 432 -70.27 -62.38 -81.01
C ALA A 432 -69.62 -62.87 -82.31
N GLU A 433 -68.29 -62.94 -82.38
CA GLU A 433 -67.52 -63.56 -83.47
C GLU A 433 -67.74 -65.07 -83.55
N ASP A 434 -67.79 -65.77 -82.41
CA ASP A 434 -68.08 -67.20 -82.36
C ASP A 434 -69.50 -67.48 -82.88
N LYS A 435 -70.47 -66.61 -82.54
CA LYS A 435 -71.83 -66.66 -83.10
C LYS A 435 -71.89 -66.25 -84.56
N ALA A 436 -71.07 -65.29 -84.99
CA ALA A 436 -70.95 -64.92 -86.40
C ALA A 436 -70.38 -66.09 -87.19
N ARG A 437 -69.35 -66.78 -86.67
CA ARG A 437 -68.77 -68.00 -87.25
C ARG A 437 -69.77 -69.17 -87.23
N GLU A 438 -70.56 -69.36 -86.16
CA GLU A 438 -71.71 -70.31 -86.18
C GLU A 438 -72.76 -69.96 -87.24
N LEU A 439 -73.02 -68.68 -87.49
CA LEU A 439 -73.99 -68.23 -88.50
C LEU A 439 -73.42 -68.36 -89.91
N GLU A 440 -72.14 -68.03 -90.12
CA GLU A 440 -71.41 -68.28 -91.36
C GLU A 440 -71.33 -69.77 -91.67
N ASP A 441 -71.01 -70.62 -90.69
CA ASP A 441 -70.96 -72.07 -90.88
C ASP A 441 -72.36 -72.64 -91.13
N ARG A 442 -73.41 -72.11 -90.50
CA ARG A 442 -74.80 -72.41 -90.90
C ARG A 442 -75.12 -71.93 -92.31
N MET A 443 -74.63 -70.76 -92.75
CA MET A 443 -74.81 -70.32 -94.14
C MET A 443 -74.06 -71.24 -95.10
N ARG A 444 -72.82 -71.64 -94.80
CA ARG A 444 -72.06 -72.66 -95.57
C ARG A 444 -72.76 -74.01 -95.58
N GLU A 445 -73.41 -74.43 -94.50
CA GLU A 445 -74.23 -75.66 -94.45
C GLU A 445 -75.53 -75.52 -95.27
N PHE A 446 -76.17 -74.35 -95.26
CA PHE A 446 -77.33 -74.05 -96.11
C PHE A 446 -76.96 -73.91 -97.59
N GLU A 447 -75.77 -73.40 -97.91
CA GLU A 447 -75.21 -73.36 -99.26
C GLU A 447 -74.84 -74.78 -99.74
N ALA A 448 -74.20 -75.59 -98.89
CA ALA A 448 -73.81 -76.97 -99.20
C ALA A 448 -75.02 -77.92 -99.36
N ASN A 449 -76.07 -77.78 -98.52
CA ASN A 449 -77.34 -78.49 -98.70
C ASN A 449 -78.27 -77.81 -99.72
N GLY A 450 -78.00 -76.56 -100.10
CA GLY A 450 -78.79 -75.76 -101.03
C GLY A 450 -78.59 -76.11 -102.51
N ALA A 451 -77.70 -77.03 -102.83
CA ALA A 451 -77.36 -77.45 -104.19
C ALA A 451 -78.46 -78.30 -104.89
N ARG A 452 -79.76 -77.99 -104.69
CA ARG A 452 -80.87 -78.73 -105.33
C ARG A 452 -82.14 -77.89 -105.56
N GLY A 453 -82.12 -77.15 -106.67
CA GLY A 453 -83.15 -76.17 -107.04
C GLY A 453 -82.66 -74.78 -106.65
N GLY A 454 -82.58 -73.80 -107.56
CA GLY A 454 -83.36 -73.64 -108.79
C GLY A 454 -84.29 -72.45 -108.55
N SER A 455 -83.84 -71.22 -108.79
CA SER A 455 -83.61 -70.61 -110.12
C SER A 455 -84.89 -70.03 -110.71
N LEU A 456 -84.72 -68.92 -111.40
CA LEU A 456 -85.65 -67.84 -111.68
C LEU A 456 -86.09 -67.04 -110.43
N GLU A 457 -85.96 -65.71 -110.37
CA GLU A 457 -86.01 -64.68 -111.45
C GLU A 457 -87.43 -64.48 -111.98
N ASP A 458 -88.34 -64.09 -111.08
CA ASP A 458 -89.51 -63.29 -111.46
C ASP A 458 -89.84 -62.30 -110.31
N GLU A 459 -90.30 -61.11 -110.69
CA GLU A 459 -90.73 -59.95 -109.88
C GLU A 459 -89.85 -59.44 -108.69
N LEU A 460 -89.52 -58.14 -108.54
CA LEU A 460 -89.13 -57.06 -109.47
C LEU A 460 -88.68 -55.81 -108.64
N HIS A 461 -87.59 -55.16 -109.08
CA HIS A 461 -87.32 -53.70 -109.01
C HIS A 461 -86.85 -52.93 -107.74
N HIS A 462 -85.67 -52.32 -107.93
CA HIS A 462 -85.06 -51.11 -107.32
C HIS A 462 -84.54 -51.19 -105.86
N ASP A 463 -83.36 -50.64 -105.52
CA ASP A 463 -82.42 -49.82 -106.31
C ASP A 463 -80.94 -50.21 -106.06
N ASP A 464 -80.01 -49.70 -106.89
CA ASP A 464 -78.76 -50.38 -107.28
C ASP A 464 -77.42 -49.74 -106.82
N GLY A 465 -76.32 -50.52 -106.91
CA GLY A 465 -74.91 -50.07 -106.90
C GLY A 465 -74.17 -49.98 -105.54
N HIS A 466 -72.89 -50.36 -105.40
CA HIS A 466 -71.95 -51.02 -106.33
C HIS A 466 -70.73 -51.61 -105.55
N ASP A 467 -70.31 -52.83 -105.90
CA ASP A 467 -68.94 -53.33 -106.27
C ASP A 467 -67.62 -52.75 -105.67
N ALA A 468 -66.43 -53.41 -105.67
CA ALA A 468 -65.92 -54.81 -105.78
C ALA A 468 -64.33 -54.74 -105.72
N ALA A 469 -63.43 -55.73 -105.84
CA ALA A 469 -63.41 -57.21 -105.87
C ALA A 469 -61.94 -57.73 -105.67
N GLU A 470 -61.77 -58.97 -105.14
CA GLU A 470 -60.75 -60.02 -105.50
C GLU A 470 -59.21 -59.72 -105.40
N ASP A 471 -58.23 -60.64 -105.45
CA ASP A 471 -58.18 -62.13 -105.61
C ASP A 471 -56.96 -62.82 -104.88
N THR A 472 -56.59 -64.09 -105.20
CA THR A 472 -55.98 -65.08 -104.26
C THR A 472 -54.59 -65.73 -104.60
N PRO A 473 -54.37 -67.04 -104.95
CA PRO A 473 -53.38 -67.95 -104.27
C PRO A 473 -52.25 -68.57 -105.21
N ASN A 474 -51.42 -69.63 -104.95
CA ASN A 474 -51.35 -70.73 -103.94
C ASN A 474 -49.99 -71.56 -103.87
N THR A 475 -49.77 -72.33 -102.78
CA THR A 475 -49.05 -73.65 -102.60
C THR A 475 -47.50 -73.92 -102.62
N LYS A 476 -47.13 -74.90 -101.75
CA LYS A 476 -45.84 -75.58 -101.31
C LYS A 476 -45.27 -76.62 -102.35
N PRO A 477 -44.23 -77.53 -102.14
CA PRO A 477 -43.47 -77.95 -100.91
C PRO A 477 -41.95 -78.43 -101.02
N LEU A 478 -41.38 -78.92 -99.89
CA LEU A 478 -40.38 -80.03 -99.66
C LEU A 478 -38.82 -79.88 -99.61
N SER A 479 -38.27 -80.47 -98.52
CA SER A 479 -37.01 -81.23 -98.26
C SER A 479 -35.57 -80.64 -98.31
N ASP A 480 -35.03 -80.45 -97.09
CA ASP A 480 -33.72 -80.83 -96.52
C ASP A 480 -32.37 -80.25 -97.05
N GLY A 481 -31.50 -79.93 -96.09
CA GLY A 481 -30.22 -79.22 -96.26
C GLY A 481 -29.58 -78.89 -94.91
N ARG A 482 -29.03 -79.90 -94.23
CA ARG A 482 -28.60 -79.89 -92.81
C ARG A 482 -27.59 -78.78 -92.44
N VAL A 483 -28.11 -77.62 -92.04
CA VAL A 483 -27.60 -76.87 -90.89
C VAL A 483 -28.54 -77.17 -89.73
N SER A 484 -28.03 -77.54 -88.54
CA SER A 484 -28.89 -77.96 -87.42
C SER A 484 -29.95 -76.90 -87.11
N ALA A 485 -31.18 -77.31 -86.81
CA ALA A 485 -32.22 -76.36 -86.37
C ALA A 485 -31.80 -75.59 -85.11
N GLU A 486 -30.97 -76.20 -84.26
CA GLU A 486 -30.32 -75.53 -83.13
C GLU A 486 -29.23 -74.55 -83.59
N ALA A 487 -28.47 -74.85 -84.64
CA ALA A 487 -27.50 -73.92 -85.22
C ALA A 487 -28.19 -72.77 -85.98
N ILE A 488 -29.35 -72.99 -86.59
CA ILE A 488 -30.18 -71.92 -87.19
C ILE A 488 -30.82 -71.08 -86.07
N ALA A 489 -31.32 -71.69 -84.99
CA ALA A 489 -31.85 -70.94 -83.84
C ALA A 489 -30.77 -70.21 -83.05
N LEU A 490 -29.54 -70.74 -83.00
CA LEU A 490 -28.36 -70.05 -82.45
C LEU A 490 -27.88 -68.95 -83.38
N GLN A 491 -27.86 -69.15 -84.70
CA GLN A 491 -27.57 -68.10 -85.68
C GLN A 491 -28.62 -66.98 -85.59
N GLN A 492 -29.91 -67.30 -85.56
CA GLN A 492 -30.99 -66.34 -85.31
C GLN A 492 -30.87 -65.65 -83.95
N ARG A 493 -30.43 -66.34 -82.88
CA ARG A 493 -30.13 -65.71 -81.60
C ARG A 493 -28.90 -64.80 -81.66
N VAL A 494 -27.85 -65.19 -82.38
CA VAL A 494 -26.65 -64.37 -82.60
C VAL A 494 -26.99 -63.17 -83.47
N ASP A 495 -27.83 -63.31 -84.49
CA ASP A 495 -28.30 -62.22 -85.35
C ASP A 495 -29.28 -61.31 -84.62
N VAL A 496 -30.16 -61.83 -83.75
CA VAL A 496 -31.01 -61.02 -82.86
C VAL A 496 -30.17 -60.34 -81.78
N LEU A 497 -29.12 -60.98 -81.24
CA LEU A 497 -28.20 -60.35 -80.28
C LEU A 497 -27.25 -59.36 -80.96
N ALA A 498 -26.88 -59.56 -82.22
CA ALA A 498 -26.07 -58.64 -83.02
C ALA A 498 -26.91 -57.48 -83.59
N ALA A 499 -28.18 -57.71 -83.92
CA ALA A 499 -29.15 -56.67 -84.20
C ALA A 499 -29.50 -55.89 -82.93
N ARG A 500 -29.59 -56.54 -81.77
CA ARG A 500 -29.74 -55.86 -80.48
C ARG A 500 -28.47 -55.12 -80.07
N LEU A 501 -27.28 -55.64 -80.33
CA LEU A 501 -26.02 -54.92 -80.13
C LEU A 501 -25.96 -53.71 -81.05
N LYS A 502 -26.20 -53.88 -82.36
CA LYS A 502 -26.30 -52.76 -83.31
C LYS A 502 -27.42 -51.79 -82.97
N SER A 503 -28.52 -52.23 -82.36
CA SER A 503 -29.59 -51.37 -81.87
C SER A 503 -29.18 -50.62 -80.60
N MET A 504 -28.44 -51.25 -79.68
CA MET A 504 -27.88 -50.60 -78.48
C MET A 504 -26.71 -49.67 -78.83
N GLU A 505 -25.90 -50.01 -79.84
CA GLU A 505 -24.85 -49.18 -80.42
C GLU A 505 -25.49 -48.01 -81.18
N ALA A 506 -26.55 -48.24 -81.95
CA ALA A 506 -27.32 -47.17 -82.58
C ALA A 506 -28.07 -46.33 -81.54
N GLU A 507 -28.60 -46.89 -80.46
CA GLU A 507 -29.25 -46.14 -79.37
C GLU A 507 -28.22 -45.39 -78.51
N THR A 508 -27.01 -45.90 -78.29
CA THR A 508 -25.97 -45.17 -77.54
C THR A 508 -25.25 -44.14 -78.42
N LEU A 509 -25.05 -44.41 -79.71
CA LEU A 509 -24.62 -43.40 -80.69
C LEU A 509 -25.70 -42.34 -80.88
N LYS A 510 -26.98 -42.73 -80.99
CA LYS A 510 -28.12 -41.80 -81.03
C LYS A 510 -28.22 -41.02 -79.73
N GLN A 511 -28.11 -41.63 -78.55
CA GLN A 511 -28.07 -40.91 -77.27
C GLN A 511 -26.84 -40.01 -77.16
N MET A 512 -25.68 -40.36 -77.71
CA MET A 512 -24.53 -39.44 -77.76
C MET A 512 -24.76 -38.31 -78.77
N GLN A 513 -25.39 -38.58 -79.91
CA GLN A 513 -25.71 -37.61 -80.95
C GLN A 513 -26.89 -36.71 -80.56
N GLU A 514 -27.79 -37.19 -79.70
CA GLU A 514 -28.85 -36.45 -79.02
C GLU A 514 -28.32 -35.74 -77.77
N ASN A 515 -27.30 -36.24 -77.06
CA ASN A 515 -26.64 -35.47 -75.99
C ASN A 515 -25.78 -34.34 -76.57
N VAL A 516 -25.07 -34.58 -77.68
CA VAL A 516 -24.37 -33.54 -78.44
C VAL A 516 -25.38 -32.62 -79.14
N GLY A 517 -26.48 -33.18 -79.66
CA GLY A 517 -27.60 -32.45 -80.27
C GLY A 517 -28.29 -31.51 -79.30
N LEU A 518 -28.74 -32.02 -78.14
CA LEU A 518 -29.25 -31.23 -77.03
C LEU A 518 -28.21 -30.19 -76.56
N LYS A 519 -26.92 -30.53 -76.51
CA LYS A 519 -25.87 -29.57 -76.15
C LYS A 519 -25.64 -28.49 -77.21
N SER A 520 -25.85 -28.78 -78.50
CA SER A 520 -25.87 -27.75 -79.56
C SER A 520 -27.17 -26.97 -79.60
N ASP A 521 -28.31 -27.59 -79.33
CA ASP A 521 -29.63 -26.97 -79.35
C ASP A 521 -29.78 -26.03 -78.14
N ILE A 522 -29.32 -26.42 -76.95
CA ILE A 522 -29.16 -25.52 -75.78
C ILE A 522 -28.28 -24.31 -76.12
N MET A 523 -27.35 -24.43 -77.08
CA MET A 523 -26.51 -23.32 -77.58
C MET A 523 -27.09 -22.59 -78.81
N ALA A 524 -28.15 -23.10 -79.45
CA ALA A 524 -28.65 -22.61 -80.75
C ALA A 524 -30.13 -22.17 -80.74
N THR A 525 -30.97 -22.69 -79.84
CA THR A 525 -32.37 -22.27 -79.69
C THR A 525 -32.44 -20.86 -79.10
N LYS A 526 -33.19 -19.96 -79.74
CA LYS A 526 -33.17 -18.51 -79.48
C LYS A 526 -34.17 -18.02 -78.41
N ASP A 527 -34.72 -18.94 -77.61
CA ASP A 527 -35.79 -18.61 -76.66
C ASP A 527 -35.21 -18.17 -75.31
N GLU A 528 -35.07 -16.85 -75.12
CA GLU A 528 -34.41 -16.28 -73.94
C GLU A 528 -35.06 -16.69 -72.60
N GLU A 529 -36.37 -16.98 -72.56
CA GLU A 529 -37.10 -17.25 -71.31
C GLU A 529 -36.83 -18.67 -70.78
N SER A 530 -36.80 -19.67 -71.67
CA SER A 530 -36.44 -21.05 -71.30
C SER A 530 -34.94 -21.14 -70.97
N GLN A 531 -34.08 -20.42 -71.71
CA GLN A 531 -32.67 -20.27 -71.35
C GLN A 531 -32.51 -19.63 -69.97
N ARG A 532 -33.19 -18.51 -69.67
CA ARG A 532 -33.18 -17.89 -68.33
C ARG A 532 -33.65 -18.85 -67.26
N HIS A 533 -34.74 -19.59 -67.45
CA HIS A 533 -35.27 -20.48 -66.41
C HIS A 533 -34.31 -21.65 -66.12
N VAL A 534 -33.70 -22.28 -67.14
CA VAL A 534 -32.75 -23.39 -66.94
C VAL A 534 -31.41 -22.90 -66.38
N LEU A 535 -30.93 -21.73 -66.82
CA LEU A 535 -29.80 -21.03 -66.18
C LEU A 535 -30.10 -20.81 -64.69
N VAL A 536 -31.23 -20.19 -64.35
CA VAL A 536 -31.58 -19.78 -62.98
C VAL A 536 -31.95 -20.94 -62.03
N THR A 537 -32.32 -22.12 -62.56
CA THR A 537 -32.81 -23.24 -61.72
C THR A 537 -31.80 -24.37 -61.53
N LEU A 538 -30.95 -24.65 -62.53
CA LEU A 538 -30.03 -25.80 -62.51
C LEU A 538 -28.57 -25.39 -62.68
N LEU A 539 -28.28 -24.38 -63.51
CA LEU A 539 -26.89 -24.00 -63.77
C LEU A 539 -26.37 -22.96 -62.77
N THR A 540 -27.15 -21.97 -62.35
CA THR A 540 -26.78 -20.99 -61.33
C THR A 540 -26.48 -21.62 -59.98
N PRO A 541 -27.27 -22.52 -59.36
CA PRO A 541 -26.88 -23.07 -58.06
C PRO A 541 -25.55 -23.83 -58.11
N PHE A 542 -25.22 -24.49 -59.23
CA PHE A 542 -23.94 -25.16 -59.42
C PHE A 542 -22.79 -24.18 -59.73
N LEU A 543 -23.00 -23.19 -60.60
CA LEU A 543 -22.01 -22.15 -60.90
C LEU A 543 -21.77 -21.22 -59.71
N GLU A 544 -22.79 -20.95 -58.89
CA GLU A 544 -22.72 -20.17 -57.66
C GLU A 544 -22.06 -20.98 -56.53
N GLN A 545 -22.30 -22.29 -56.44
CA GLN A 545 -21.53 -23.18 -55.55
C GLN A 545 -20.06 -23.24 -55.97
N ASN A 546 -19.75 -23.37 -57.27
CA ASN A 546 -18.36 -23.35 -57.75
C ASN A 546 -17.72 -21.95 -57.62
N ALA A 547 -18.48 -20.87 -57.79
CA ALA A 547 -17.99 -19.51 -57.54
C ALA A 547 -17.73 -19.25 -56.05
N LYS A 548 -18.55 -19.82 -55.15
CA LYS A 548 -18.31 -19.80 -53.69
C LYS A 548 -17.17 -20.73 -53.27
N LEU A 549 -16.98 -21.85 -53.98
CA LEU A 549 -15.82 -22.71 -53.80
C LEU A 549 -14.55 -21.94 -54.18
N HIS A 550 -14.50 -21.38 -55.40
CA HIS A 550 -13.36 -20.60 -55.87
C HIS A 550 -13.15 -19.32 -55.05
N SER A 551 -14.20 -18.64 -54.56
CA SER A 551 -14.02 -17.51 -53.64
C SER A 551 -13.40 -17.98 -52.33
N ALA A 552 -13.90 -19.06 -51.71
CA ALA A 552 -13.33 -19.65 -50.50
C ALA A 552 -11.89 -20.18 -50.72
N GLU A 553 -11.57 -20.71 -51.90
CA GLU A 553 -10.20 -21.11 -52.28
C GLU A 553 -9.30 -19.87 -52.37
N THR A 554 -9.71 -18.79 -53.05
CA THR A 554 -8.93 -17.54 -53.08
C THR A 554 -8.84 -16.85 -51.73
N GLU A 555 -9.87 -16.93 -50.88
CA GLU A 555 -9.85 -16.45 -49.49
C GLU A 555 -8.89 -17.29 -48.64
N LEU A 556 -8.81 -18.61 -48.85
CA LEU A 556 -7.81 -19.47 -48.19
C LEU A 556 -6.39 -19.19 -48.70
N GLU A 557 -6.19 -18.96 -50.00
CA GLU A 557 -4.89 -18.55 -50.54
C GLU A 557 -4.47 -17.16 -50.04
N GLU A 558 -5.41 -16.22 -49.92
CA GLU A 558 -5.19 -14.91 -49.31
C GLU A 558 -4.91 -15.02 -47.81
N LEU A 559 -5.65 -15.84 -47.06
CA LEU A 559 -5.39 -16.07 -45.64
C LEU A 559 -4.04 -16.76 -45.43
N GLN A 560 -3.64 -17.68 -46.31
CA GLN A 560 -2.28 -18.24 -46.30
C GLN A 560 -1.23 -17.20 -46.70
N ARG A 561 -1.50 -16.29 -47.64
CA ARG A 561 -0.59 -15.19 -47.99
C ARG A 561 -0.43 -14.24 -46.81
N ARG A 562 -1.52 -13.79 -46.20
CA ARG A 562 -1.54 -12.96 -45.00
C ARG A 562 -0.86 -13.67 -43.82
N LEU A 563 -1.04 -14.99 -43.67
CA LEU A 563 -0.31 -15.77 -42.66
C LEU A 563 1.20 -15.70 -42.91
N ARG A 564 1.68 -16.03 -44.12
CA ARG A 564 3.10 -15.93 -44.48
C ARG A 564 3.65 -14.50 -44.34
N GLU A 565 2.85 -13.49 -44.63
CA GLU A 565 3.18 -12.08 -44.43
C GLU A 565 3.31 -11.76 -42.95
N THR A 566 2.37 -12.16 -42.09
CA THR A 566 2.50 -12.00 -40.63
C THR A 566 3.60 -12.86 -40.00
N GLU A 567 3.93 -14.02 -40.58
CA GLU A 567 5.08 -14.85 -40.17
C GLU A 567 6.40 -14.16 -40.54
N LEU A 568 6.47 -13.51 -41.71
CA LEU A 568 7.60 -12.68 -42.13
C LEU A 568 7.70 -11.42 -41.28
N GLU A 569 6.60 -10.71 -41.01
CA GLU A 569 6.56 -9.57 -40.08
C GLU A 569 6.97 -10.00 -38.66
N MET A 570 6.53 -11.17 -38.17
CA MET A 570 6.97 -11.70 -36.87
C MET A 570 8.46 -12.07 -36.90
N ALA A 571 8.99 -12.59 -38.01
CA ALA A 571 10.42 -12.86 -38.17
C ALA A 571 11.24 -11.57 -38.27
N GLU A 572 10.74 -10.54 -38.94
CA GLU A 572 11.36 -9.22 -39.01
C GLU A 572 11.30 -8.50 -37.66
N LEU A 573 10.17 -8.52 -36.95
CA LEU A 573 10.04 -7.99 -35.60
C LEU A 573 10.93 -8.73 -34.60
N ARG A 574 11.08 -10.05 -34.72
CA ARG A 574 12.07 -10.82 -33.95
C ARG A 574 13.50 -10.44 -34.30
N ASN A 575 13.84 -10.28 -35.58
CA ASN A 575 15.16 -9.81 -36.02
C ASN A 575 15.44 -8.36 -35.61
N GLN A 576 14.44 -7.49 -35.59
CA GLN A 576 14.54 -6.11 -35.08
C GLN A 576 14.67 -6.10 -33.56
N LEU A 577 13.99 -7.01 -32.84
CA LEU A 577 14.11 -7.16 -31.40
C LEU A 577 15.50 -7.69 -31.03
N ASN A 578 16.01 -8.70 -31.75
CA ASN A 578 17.38 -9.21 -31.56
C ASN A 578 18.41 -8.11 -31.86
N LYS A 579 18.27 -7.39 -32.97
CA LYS A 579 19.11 -6.21 -33.26
C LYS A 579 18.96 -5.07 -32.23
N LYS A 580 17.91 -5.04 -31.40
CA LYS A 580 17.70 -4.07 -30.30
C LYS A 580 18.07 -4.64 -28.91
N SER A 581 18.43 -5.93 -28.82
CA SER A 581 19.09 -6.53 -27.66
C SER A 581 20.60 -6.62 -27.83
N ASP A 582 21.05 -6.89 -29.06
CA ASP A 582 22.47 -6.96 -29.44
C ASP A 582 23.09 -5.55 -29.56
N ILE A 583 22.25 -4.51 -29.67
CA ILE A 583 22.63 -3.10 -29.66
C ILE A 583 22.14 -2.46 -28.35
N ASP A 584 23.09 -1.91 -27.61
CA ASP A 584 22.93 -0.88 -26.60
C ASP A 584 22.22 -1.23 -25.28
N GLU A 585 22.63 -2.29 -24.57
CA GLU A 585 22.65 -2.15 -23.09
C GLU A 585 23.77 -1.18 -22.67
N GLU A 586 24.89 -1.16 -23.38
CA GLU A 586 26.02 -0.29 -23.03
C GLU A 586 25.73 1.20 -23.32
N VAL A 587 25.14 1.55 -24.47
CA VAL A 587 24.73 2.96 -24.73
C VAL A 587 23.47 3.36 -23.93
N LYS A 588 22.56 2.44 -23.58
CA LYS A 588 21.51 2.72 -22.58
C LYS A 588 22.12 3.09 -21.23
N ASN A 589 23.10 2.31 -20.76
CA ASN A 589 23.80 2.60 -19.51
C ASN A 589 24.63 3.90 -19.61
N GLN A 590 25.32 4.18 -20.71
CA GLN A 590 26.01 5.46 -20.93
C GLN A 590 25.03 6.65 -21.00
N GLY A 591 23.85 6.49 -21.59
CA GLY A 591 22.79 7.51 -21.61
C GLY A 591 22.19 7.78 -20.23
N LEU A 592 21.94 6.73 -19.44
CA LEU A 592 21.51 6.83 -18.04
C LEU A 592 22.61 7.45 -17.17
N GLN A 593 23.87 7.09 -17.37
CA GLN A 593 25.04 7.68 -16.72
C GLN A 593 25.14 9.18 -17.06
N ALA A 594 25.00 9.55 -18.34
CA ALA A 594 25.06 10.94 -18.78
C ALA A 594 23.90 11.79 -18.23
N GLU A 595 22.67 11.27 -18.17
CA GLU A 595 21.55 11.98 -17.55
C GLU A 595 21.67 12.02 -16.01
N TYR A 596 22.28 11.02 -15.38
CA TYR A 596 22.59 11.03 -13.95
C TYR A 596 23.67 12.07 -13.62
N ASP A 597 24.77 12.10 -14.36
CA ASP A 597 25.84 13.09 -14.22
C ASP A 597 25.33 14.51 -14.54
N ARG A 598 24.43 14.66 -15.52
CA ARG A 598 23.69 15.90 -15.83
C ARG A 598 22.79 16.32 -14.67
N MET A 599 22.09 15.39 -14.03
CA MET A 599 21.23 15.65 -12.87
C MET A 599 22.07 16.08 -11.66
N ILE A 600 23.22 15.43 -11.43
CA ILE A 600 24.21 15.84 -10.42
C ILE A 600 24.74 17.24 -10.72
N ALA A 601 25.13 17.53 -11.97
CA ALA A 601 25.63 18.85 -12.35
C ALA A 601 24.57 19.96 -12.17
N LEU A 602 23.30 19.67 -12.46
CA LEU A 602 22.18 20.59 -12.24
C LEU A 602 21.92 20.77 -10.74
N GLN A 603 21.95 19.70 -9.94
CA GLN A 603 21.83 19.77 -8.48
C GLN A 603 23.00 20.56 -7.86
N GLN A 604 24.23 20.33 -8.31
CA GLN A 604 25.41 21.08 -7.88
C GLN A 604 25.31 22.56 -8.29
N GLN A 605 24.81 22.88 -9.48
CA GLN A 605 24.55 24.26 -9.89
C GLN A 605 23.45 24.91 -9.04
N SER A 606 22.42 24.16 -8.65
CA SER A 606 21.36 24.63 -7.73
C SER A 606 21.91 24.91 -6.33
N HIS A 607 22.72 23.99 -5.78
CA HIS A 607 23.43 24.19 -4.51
C HIS A 607 24.45 25.34 -4.57
N GLN A 608 25.10 25.55 -5.72
CA GLN A 608 25.99 26.70 -5.90
C GLN A 608 25.18 28.00 -5.90
N LYS A 609 24.09 28.08 -6.69
CA LYS A 609 23.18 29.23 -6.68
C LYS A 609 22.58 29.51 -5.30
N LEU A 610 22.28 28.47 -4.51
CA LEU A 610 21.87 28.63 -3.11
C LEU A 610 22.97 29.26 -2.26
N ARG A 611 24.21 28.75 -2.33
CA ARG A 611 25.35 29.34 -1.61
C ARG A 611 25.65 30.77 -2.06
N ASP A 612 25.58 31.05 -3.36
CA ASP A 612 25.76 32.39 -3.92
C ASP A 612 24.66 33.36 -3.42
N LEU A 613 23.41 32.88 -3.29
CA LEU A 613 22.29 33.63 -2.72
C LEU A 613 22.40 33.79 -1.19
N GLU A 614 22.96 32.81 -0.48
CA GLU A 614 23.24 32.91 0.96
C GLU A 614 24.36 33.93 1.24
N ILE A 615 25.42 33.90 0.45
CA ILE A 615 26.49 34.92 0.46
C ILE A 615 25.89 36.29 0.12
N ALA A 616 25.13 36.43 -0.97
CA ALA A 616 24.50 37.71 -1.33
C ALA A 616 23.48 38.19 -0.28
N ARG A 617 22.78 37.28 0.42
CA ARG A 617 21.90 37.61 1.56
C ARG A 617 22.71 38.14 2.74
N ASP A 618 23.84 37.52 3.06
CA ASP A 618 24.64 37.90 4.23
C ASP A 618 25.57 39.11 3.94
N GLU A 619 25.93 39.34 2.69
CA GLU A 619 26.41 40.63 2.17
C GLU A 619 25.33 41.71 2.27
N ALA A 620 24.10 41.47 1.78
CA ALA A 620 23.00 42.42 1.92
C ALA A 620 22.67 42.69 3.40
N ARG A 621 22.75 41.68 4.27
CA ARG A 621 22.53 41.80 5.73
C ARG A 621 23.65 42.57 6.42
N SER A 622 24.91 42.35 6.05
CA SER A 622 26.05 43.10 6.60
C SER A 622 26.11 44.54 6.07
N LEU A 623 25.75 44.77 4.80
CA LEU A 623 25.53 46.11 4.24
C LEU A 623 24.34 46.82 4.90
N LEU A 624 23.28 46.09 5.28
CA LEU A 624 22.14 46.60 6.03
C LEU A 624 22.51 46.88 7.50
N TYR A 625 23.33 46.06 8.16
CA TYR A 625 23.89 46.43 9.47
C TYR A 625 24.80 47.66 9.36
N ALA A 626 25.62 47.77 8.30
CA ALA A 626 26.48 48.92 8.07
C ALA A 626 25.72 50.21 7.70
N SER A 627 24.55 50.12 7.04
CA SER A 627 23.68 51.29 6.83
C SER A 627 22.83 51.62 8.06
N LEU A 628 22.48 50.63 8.88
CA LEU A 628 21.82 50.83 10.18
C LEU A 628 22.78 51.31 11.29
N THR A 629 24.09 51.29 11.09
CA THR A 629 25.06 52.02 11.94
C THR A 629 25.42 53.40 11.38
N ILE A 630 25.42 53.59 10.05
CA ILE A 630 25.60 54.89 9.38
C ILE A 630 24.22 55.49 9.05
N LYS A 631 23.47 55.86 10.10
CA LYS A 631 22.02 56.12 10.00
C LYS A 631 21.62 57.36 9.18
N ASP A 632 22.41 58.43 9.23
CA ASP A 632 21.91 59.76 8.85
C ASP A 632 22.18 60.10 7.37
N ASP A 633 23.40 59.90 6.87
CA ASP A 633 23.76 60.24 5.48
C ASP A 633 23.15 59.28 4.44
N ARG A 634 23.04 57.99 4.79
CA ARG A 634 22.74 56.93 3.79
C ARG A 634 21.29 56.83 3.35
N ASN A 635 20.35 57.44 4.07
CA ASN A 635 18.96 57.54 3.63
C ASN A 635 18.86 58.41 2.35
N LEU A 636 19.75 59.41 2.20
CA LEU A 636 19.85 60.20 0.98
C LEU A 636 20.54 59.42 -0.15
N GLU A 637 21.68 58.74 0.11
CA GLU A 637 22.35 57.90 -0.91
C GLU A 637 21.42 56.80 -1.47
N LEU A 638 20.69 56.11 -0.60
CA LEU A 638 19.81 55.01 -1.02
C LEU A 638 18.64 55.52 -1.85
N GLN A 639 18.02 56.63 -1.46
CA GLN A 639 17.00 57.30 -2.27
C GLN A 639 17.56 57.83 -3.59
N HIS A 640 18.82 58.30 -3.62
CA HIS A 640 19.47 58.73 -4.85
C HIS A 640 19.66 57.54 -5.80
N LYS A 641 20.25 56.43 -5.33
CA LYS A 641 20.48 55.22 -6.13
C LYS A 641 19.17 54.56 -6.61
N ILE A 642 18.12 54.57 -5.80
CA ILE A 642 16.79 54.11 -6.22
C ILE A 642 16.19 55.02 -7.31
N ARG A 643 16.35 56.34 -7.21
CA ARG A 643 15.95 57.29 -8.27
C ARG A 643 16.78 57.11 -9.53
N GLU A 644 18.09 56.91 -9.42
CA GLU A 644 19.00 56.65 -10.54
C GLU A 644 18.65 55.34 -11.26
N ALA A 645 18.39 54.26 -10.53
CA ALA A 645 17.95 52.98 -11.10
C ALA A 645 16.59 53.12 -11.83
N MET A 646 15.61 53.81 -11.25
CA MET A 646 14.35 54.10 -11.94
C MET A 646 14.54 54.98 -13.19
N LEU A 647 15.41 56.00 -13.12
CA LEU A 647 15.73 56.85 -14.28
C LEU A 647 16.51 56.09 -15.37
N GLN A 648 17.36 55.14 -15.00
CA GLN A 648 18.01 54.22 -15.94
C GLN A 648 16.97 53.30 -16.61
N GLN A 649 16.10 52.64 -15.84
CA GLN A 649 15.05 51.78 -16.37
C GLN A 649 14.10 52.54 -17.31
N ILE A 650 13.68 53.77 -16.94
CA ILE A 650 12.85 54.62 -17.80
C ILE A 650 13.59 55.02 -19.08
N ARG A 651 14.89 55.36 -19.00
CA ARG A 651 15.71 55.64 -20.19
C ARG A 651 15.85 54.42 -21.10
N GLU A 652 16.02 53.23 -20.53
CA GLU A 652 16.19 51.98 -21.27
C GLU A 652 14.88 51.55 -21.95
N GLN A 653 13.72 51.75 -21.29
CA GLN A 653 12.41 51.56 -21.94
C GLN A 653 12.16 52.60 -23.06
N ILE A 654 12.58 53.87 -22.89
CA ILE A 654 12.51 54.88 -23.96
C ILE A 654 13.45 54.53 -25.12
N GLN A 655 14.68 54.07 -24.83
CA GLN A 655 15.66 53.61 -25.82
C GLN A 655 15.07 52.49 -26.69
N GLN A 656 14.41 51.50 -26.07
CA GLN A 656 13.75 50.39 -26.77
C GLN A 656 12.60 50.85 -27.69
N VAL A 657 11.88 51.91 -27.35
CA VAL A 657 10.86 52.52 -28.23
C VAL A 657 11.48 53.30 -29.39
N VAL A 658 12.62 53.96 -29.16
CA VAL A 658 13.35 54.71 -30.20
C VAL A 658 14.06 53.78 -31.20
N GLU A 659 14.57 52.64 -30.74
CA GLU A 659 15.25 51.63 -31.56
C GLU A 659 14.28 50.68 -32.29
N ALA A 660 12.99 50.68 -31.94
CA ALA A 660 11.97 49.94 -32.66
C ALA A 660 11.73 50.49 -34.08
N PRO A 661 11.43 49.65 -35.09
CA PRO A 661 11.18 50.10 -36.46
C PRO A 661 9.89 50.95 -36.56
N SER A 662 9.89 51.93 -37.47
CA SER A 662 8.88 53.00 -37.60
C SER A 662 7.41 52.56 -37.48
N GLU A 663 7.05 51.40 -38.05
CA GLU A 663 5.67 50.88 -38.04
C GLU A 663 5.23 50.32 -36.67
N ALA A 664 6.18 49.96 -35.79
CA ALA A 664 5.94 49.41 -34.45
C ALA A 664 6.15 50.43 -33.32
N GLN A 665 6.70 51.62 -33.60
CA GLN A 665 6.98 52.63 -32.56
C GLN A 665 5.72 53.09 -31.84
N GLY A 666 4.59 53.23 -32.54
CA GLY A 666 3.31 53.66 -31.94
C GLY A 666 2.78 52.66 -30.91
N THR A 667 2.74 51.37 -31.24
CA THR A 667 2.28 50.32 -30.33
C THR A 667 3.25 50.07 -29.17
N ALA A 668 4.56 50.22 -29.41
CA ALA A 668 5.58 50.17 -28.35
C ALA A 668 5.47 51.36 -27.38
N LEU A 669 5.18 52.56 -27.89
CA LEU A 669 4.94 53.76 -27.07
C LEU A 669 3.68 53.60 -26.21
N GLU A 670 2.57 53.14 -26.79
CA GLU A 670 1.33 52.91 -26.03
C GLU A 670 1.54 51.85 -24.95
N ALA A 671 2.13 50.70 -25.29
CA ALA A 671 2.41 49.63 -24.34
C ALA A 671 3.31 50.08 -23.18
N THR A 672 4.43 50.76 -23.46
CA THR A 672 5.32 51.29 -22.41
C THR A 672 4.66 52.40 -21.58
N SER A 673 3.76 53.21 -22.16
CA SER A 673 3.03 54.23 -21.41
C SER A 673 2.05 53.63 -20.39
N VAL A 674 1.37 52.53 -20.75
CA VAL A 674 0.50 51.76 -19.85
C VAL A 674 1.33 51.07 -18.77
N ASP A 675 2.43 50.43 -19.16
CA ASP A 675 3.34 49.71 -18.26
C ASP A 675 3.99 50.65 -17.20
N ILE A 676 4.24 51.92 -17.56
CA ILE A 676 4.66 52.97 -16.63
C ILE A 676 3.49 53.46 -15.75
N ALA A 677 2.30 53.65 -16.32
CA ALA A 677 1.11 54.10 -15.58
C ALA A 677 0.71 53.08 -14.49
N ASP A 678 0.70 51.79 -14.79
CA ASP A 678 0.38 50.73 -13.84
C ASP A 678 1.45 50.60 -12.73
N LYS A 679 2.73 50.77 -13.05
CA LYS A 679 3.81 50.82 -12.05
C LYS A 679 3.66 52.03 -11.12
N VAL A 680 3.29 53.20 -11.65
CA VAL A 680 3.02 54.40 -10.83
C VAL A 680 1.77 54.21 -9.95
N ALA A 681 0.68 53.65 -10.49
CA ALA A 681 -0.53 53.37 -9.73
C ALA A 681 -0.28 52.34 -8.61
N SER A 682 0.48 51.28 -8.90
CA SER A 682 0.90 50.27 -7.93
C SER A 682 1.78 50.88 -6.82
N ALA A 683 2.75 51.72 -7.18
CA ALA A 683 3.60 52.43 -6.22
C ALA A 683 2.80 53.41 -5.33
N GLN A 684 1.79 54.09 -5.88
CA GLN A 684 0.89 54.94 -5.10
C GLN A 684 0.01 54.12 -4.15
N ALA A 685 -0.55 53.00 -4.59
CA ALA A 685 -1.33 52.09 -3.74
C ALA A 685 -0.48 51.49 -2.61
N ALA A 686 0.77 51.12 -2.88
CA ALA A 686 1.73 50.67 -1.88
C ALA A 686 2.03 51.78 -0.86
N LEU A 687 2.29 53.01 -1.32
CA LEU A 687 2.56 54.17 -0.47
C LEU A 687 1.35 54.50 0.44
N ASP A 688 0.13 54.44 -0.07
CA ASP A 688 -1.09 54.67 0.71
C ASP A 688 -1.40 53.55 1.70
N ASN A 689 -1.02 52.30 1.39
CA ASN A 689 -1.05 51.21 2.37
C ASN A 689 0.01 51.39 3.47
N VAL A 690 1.22 51.86 3.14
CA VAL A 690 2.23 52.22 4.16
C VAL A 690 1.74 53.38 5.05
N LYS A 691 1.08 54.41 4.48
CA LYS A 691 0.43 55.47 5.27
C LYS A 691 -0.64 54.90 6.22
N ARG A 692 -1.50 54.00 5.74
CA ARG A 692 -2.53 53.34 6.56
C ARG A 692 -1.92 52.53 7.71
N VAL A 693 -0.87 51.77 7.47
CA VAL A 693 -0.17 50.99 8.50
C VAL A 693 0.47 51.90 9.55
N SER A 694 1.17 52.97 9.14
CA SER A 694 1.71 53.98 10.08
C SER A 694 0.62 54.65 10.91
N VAL A 695 -0.52 55.01 10.31
CA VAL A 695 -1.67 55.57 11.05
C VAL A 695 -2.27 54.55 12.01
N GLN A 696 -2.38 53.27 11.63
CA GLN A 696 -2.83 52.20 12.53
C GLN A 696 -1.86 51.97 13.70
N GLN A 697 -0.54 52.02 13.47
CA GLN A 697 0.46 51.88 14.54
C GLN A 697 0.44 53.09 15.51
N LEU A 698 0.29 54.32 14.99
CA LEU A 698 0.12 55.51 15.82
C LEU A 698 -1.17 55.45 16.66
N LEU A 699 -2.27 54.95 16.08
CA LEU A 699 -3.52 54.72 16.81
C LEU A 699 -3.39 53.61 17.86
N SER A 700 -2.71 52.49 17.58
CA SER A 700 -2.52 51.41 18.57
C SER A 700 -1.65 51.84 19.75
N VAL A 701 -0.60 52.65 19.51
CA VAL A 701 0.23 53.22 20.58
C VAL A 701 -0.58 54.20 21.43
N SER A 702 -1.44 55.03 20.81
CA SER A 702 -2.33 55.94 21.53
C SER A 702 -3.35 55.20 22.42
N VAL A 703 -3.98 54.13 21.91
CA VAL A 703 -4.93 53.31 22.68
C VAL A 703 -4.24 52.57 23.85
N GLN A 704 -2.99 52.13 23.68
CA GLN A 704 -2.21 51.52 24.77
C GLN A 704 -1.83 52.51 25.87
N ALA A 705 -1.62 53.79 25.55
CA ALA A 705 -1.36 54.84 26.53
C ALA A 705 -2.61 55.24 27.35
N ALA A 706 -3.81 55.09 26.78
CA ALA A 706 -5.06 55.55 27.41
C ALA A 706 -5.65 54.58 28.47
N ASN A 707 -5.44 53.27 28.34
CA ASN A 707 -6.11 52.24 29.17
C ASN A 707 -5.43 52.01 30.55
N GLY A 708 -4.76 53.02 31.10
CA GLY A 708 -3.88 52.90 32.27
C GLY A 708 -4.44 53.39 33.62
N HIS A 709 -5.76 53.45 33.83
CA HIS A 709 -6.36 53.98 35.08
C HIS A 709 -7.53 53.16 35.65
N ILE A 710 -7.86 53.45 36.93
CA ILE A 710 -8.46 52.49 37.87
C ILE A 710 -9.96 52.72 38.07
N ASN A 711 -10.75 51.70 37.71
CA ASN A 711 -11.94 51.14 38.38
C ASN A 711 -12.95 52.07 39.08
N LEU A 712 -14.24 51.97 38.67
CA LEU A 712 -15.44 51.86 39.55
C LEU A 712 -16.67 51.51 38.67
N GLY A 713 -17.63 50.72 39.19
CA GLY A 713 -18.89 50.34 38.51
C GLY A 713 -20.10 51.24 38.89
N PRO A 714 -21.38 50.82 38.65
CA PRO A 714 -21.86 49.52 38.18
C PRO A 714 -22.87 49.59 36.99
N ASP A 715 -23.64 48.50 36.79
CA ASP A 715 -24.97 48.32 36.15
C ASP A 715 -25.90 49.55 35.91
N PRO A 716 -26.97 49.42 35.07
CA PRO A 716 -27.24 48.48 33.96
C PRO A 716 -27.89 49.14 32.72
N THR A 717 -28.32 48.34 31.73
CA THR A 717 -29.17 48.73 30.55
C THR A 717 -28.53 49.70 29.54
N GLY A 718 -28.95 49.79 28.28
CA GLY A 718 -29.87 48.95 27.51
C GLY A 718 -30.37 49.67 26.24
N LEU A 719 -30.65 48.91 25.17
CA LEU A 719 -31.17 49.36 23.85
C LEU A 719 -30.16 50.22 23.04
N SER A 720 -29.76 49.80 21.84
CA SER A 720 -30.41 50.08 20.54
C SER A 720 -30.17 51.54 20.09
N VAL A 721 -29.76 51.84 18.84
CA VAL A 721 -30.61 51.81 17.64
C VAL A 721 -29.74 52.05 16.38
N HIS A 722 -30.05 51.34 15.28
CA HIS A 722 -29.66 51.62 13.87
C HIS A 722 -28.14 51.59 13.50
N SER A 723 -27.70 51.44 12.25
CA SER A 723 -28.14 50.89 10.95
C SER A 723 -26.95 51.16 9.99
N LYS A 724 -26.59 50.32 9.01
CA LYS A 724 -27.12 50.35 7.62
C LYS A 724 -27.34 51.79 7.08
N GLU A 725 -26.95 52.17 5.86
CA GLU A 725 -26.29 51.50 4.72
C GLU A 725 -26.05 52.55 3.58
N ARG A 726 -25.58 52.12 2.38
CA ARG A 726 -25.54 52.87 1.09
C ARG A 726 -24.42 53.92 0.93
N SER A 727 -23.93 54.28 -0.27
CA SER A 727 -23.91 53.71 -1.66
C SER A 727 -23.00 54.65 -2.51
N ALA A 728 -22.70 54.51 -3.81
CA ALA A 728 -23.09 53.66 -4.95
C ALA A 728 -21.87 53.63 -5.93
N ALA A 729 -21.84 53.13 -7.17
CA ALA A 729 -22.77 52.53 -8.14
C ALA A 729 -21.91 51.65 -9.13
N LYS A 730 -22.37 50.94 -10.17
CA LYS A 730 -23.59 50.96 -11.02
C LYS A 730 -23.93 49.54 -11.55
N ASN A 731 -25.20 49.35 -11.94
CA ASN A 731 -25.76 48.50 -13.01
C ASN A 731 -25.43 46.97 -13.07
N GLU A 732 -26.31 46.04 -13.46
CA GLU A 732 -27.77 46.08 -13.73
C GLU A 732 -28.38 44.65 -13.68
N VAL A 733 -29.70 44.56 -13.41
CA VAL A 733 -30.74 43.62 -13.96
C VAL A 733 -30.31 42.19 -14.41
N ALA A 734 -30.91 41.07 -13.97
CA ALA A 734 -32.33 40.83 -13.62
C ALA A 734 -32.63 39.69 -12.59
N THR A 735 -33.90 39.72 -12.13
CA THR A 735 -34.80 38.71 -11.49
C THR A 735 -34.73 37.23 -11.93
N LEU A 736 -35.31 36.22 -11.24
CA LEU A 736 -36.46 36.14 -10.29
C LEU A 736 -36.14 35.30 -9.01
N VAL A 737 -36.63 35.64 -7.81
CA VAL A 737 -37.85 35.15 -7.09
C VAL A 737 -37.92 33.61 -6.90
N GLY A 738 -38.14 33.03 -5.70
CA GLY A 738 -38.43 33.57 -4.35
C GLY A 738 -38.16 32.53 -3.22
N SER A 739 -38.05 32.89 -1.94
CA SER A 739 -39.17 33.17 -0.98
C SER A 739 -39.86 31.89 -0.46
N LEU A 740 -40.03 31.60 0.85
CA LEU A 740 -39.54 32.18 2.13
C LEU A 740 -39.89 31.21 3.30
N GLY A 741 -39.37 31.43 4.52
CA GLY A 741 -39.89 30.83 5.77
C GLY A 741 -39.39 29.40 6.08
N ARG A 742 -38.54 29.08 7.07
CA ARG A 742 -38.11 29.71 8.34
C ARG A 742 -39.14 29.65 9.49
N LYS A 743 -38.94 28.70 10.42
CA LYS A 743 -38.82 28.95 11.89
C LYS A 743 -38.38 27.69 12.66
N SER A 744 -38.04 27.88 13.95
CA SER A 744 -37.39 26.90 14.85
C SER A 744 -37.94 27.07 16.27
N ALA A 745 -37.98 25.98 17.07
CA ALA A 745 -37.74 26.02 18.53
C ALA A 745 -37.62 24.62 19.18
N ARG A 746 -36.58 24.45 20.02
CA ARG A 746 -36.58 24.08 21.47
C ARG A 746 -37.87 23.49 22.11
N SER A 747 -37.85 22.65 23.16
CA SER A 747 -36.79 21.98 23.97
C SER A 747 -37.44 21.12 25.09
N ALA A 748 -36.63 20.39 25.88
CA ALA A 748 -36.86 19.89 27.25
C ALA A 748 -37.27 18.42 27.50
N VAL A 749 -37.03 17.99 28.74
CA VAL A 749 -36.92 16.63 29.34
C VAL A 749 -37.33 16.82 30.83
N PRO A 750 -38.12 15.93 31.51
CA PRO A 750 -37.52 14.87 32.36
C PRO A 750 -38.35 13.61 32.75
N GLU A 751 -37.59 12.57 33.13
CA GLU A 751 -37.70 11.61 34.27
C GLU A 751 -38.90 10.66 34.60
N VAL A 752 -38.54 9.36 34.64
CA VAL A 752 -38.76 8.32 35.70
C VAL A 752 -40.16 8.05 36.28
N TYR A 753 -40.73 6.86 35.99
CA TYR A 753 -40.78 5.70 36.94
C TYR A 753 -41.23 4.39 36.27
N SER A 754 -41.11 3.27 37.02
CA SER A 754 -41.17 1.87 36.57
C SER A 754 -42.56 1.22 36.58
N THR A 755 -42.74 0.16 35.77
CA THR A 755 -43.55 -1.03 36.11
C THR A 755 -43.13 -2.22 35.20
N ALA A 756 -43.66 -3.44 35.41
CA ALA A 756 -43.00 -4.68 34.98
C ALA A 756 -43.84 -5.64 34.10
N ARG A 757 -43.12 -6.48 33.34
CA ARG A 757 -43.42 -7.91 33.05
C ARG A 757 -44.72 -8.27 32.31
N THR A 758 -44.58 -8.66 31.03
CA THR A 758 -45.06 -9.96 30.50
C THR A 758 -44.35 -10.37 29.20
N LYS A 759 -44.58 -11.61 28.73
CA LYS A 759 -43.92 -12.24 27.58
C LYS A 759 -44.61 -11.96 26.23
N ASP A 760 -43.89 -12.36 25.18
CA ASP A 760 -44.34 -13.00 23.92
C ASP A 760 -44.07 -12.21 22.62
N MET A 761 -43.07 -12.67 21.86
CA MET A 761 -42.88 -12.33 20.45
C MET A 761 -43.02 -13.58 19.58
N LYS A 762 -44.07 -13.62 18.76
CA LYS A 762 -44.21 -14.59 17.66
C LYS A 762 -43.40 -14.08 16.47
N LYS A 763 -42.43 -14.86 15.97
CA LYS A 763 -41.82 -14.61 14.66
C LYS A 763 -42.74 -15.16 13.57
N SER A 764 -42.88 -14.42 12.47
CA SER A 764 -43.72 -14.84 11.35
C SER A 764 -43.02 -15.89 10.48
N THR A 765 -43.77 -16.90 10.07
CA THR A 765 -43.38 -17.94 9.11
C THR A 765 -43.57 -17.46 7.67
N TRP A 766 -42.66 -17.82 6.76
CA TRP A 766 -42.98 -18.14 5.36
C TRP A 766 -41.97 -19.18 4.86
N GLY A 767 -42.45 -20.34 4.38
CA GLY A 767 -41.58 -21.42 3.90
C GLY A 767 -42.24 -22.80 3.82
N ASN A 768 -42.73 -23.16 2.63
CA ASN A 768 -43.00 -24.53 2.16
C ASN A 768 -43.12 -24.45 0.62
N ARG A 769 -42.32 -25.19 -0.16
CA ARG A 769 -42.49 -26.61 -0.56
C ARG A 769 -43.73 -26.88 -1.41
N ILE A 770 -43.52 -27.16 -2.71
CA ILE A 770 -44.07 -28.33 -3.42
C ILE A 770 -42.97 -28.86 -4.35
N ALA A 771 -42.87 -30.19 -4.51
CA ALA A 771 -42.09 -30.84 -5.55
C ALA A 771 -42.66 -32.24 -5.87
N SER A 772 -42.90 -32.52 -7.16
CA SER A 772 -43.23 -33.86 -7.72
C SER A 772 -43.09 -33.78 -9.25
N LEU A 773 -42.04 -34.34 -9.85
CA LEU A 773 -41.97 -35.73 -10.36
C LEU A 773 -42.83 -36.00 -11.61
N ILE A 774 -42.16 -36.25 -12.75
CA ILE A 774 -42.49 -37.22 -13.82
C ILE A 774 -41.29 -37.31 -14.80
N SER A 775 -41.12 -38.44 -15.47
CA SER A 775 -40.11 -38.78 -16.51
C SER A 775 -40.63 -40.01 -17.29
N PRO A 776 -39.94 -40.63 -18.28
CA PRO A 776 -38.69 -40.28 -19.01
C PRO A 776 -38.78 -40.45 -20.56
N SER A 777 -37.69 -40.20 -21.31
CA SER A 777 -37.06 -41.17 -22.28
C SER A 777 -36.21 -40.56 -23.43
N ARG A 778 -35.15 -41.31 -23.83
CA ARG A 778 -34.47 -41.38 -25.17
C ARG A 778 -33.67 -40.15 -25.68
N SER A 779 -32.59 -40.26 -26.49
CA SER A 779 -31.45 -41.21 -26.64
C SER A 779 -30.42 -40.67 -27.67
N GLN A 780 -29.25 -41.33 -27.83
CA GLN A 780 -28.19 -41.19 -28.88
C GLN A 780 -27.25 -39.95 -28.76
N PHE A 781 -25.90 -40.04 -28.72
CA PHE A 781 -24.85 -40.56 -29.66
C PHE A 781 -24.53 -39.54 -30.79
N LEU A 782 -23.29 -39.18 -31.20
CA LEU A 782 -21.86 -39.62 -31.07
C LEU A 782 -20.93 -38.35 -30.97
N SER A 783 -19.57 -38.27 -30.98
CA SER A 783 -18.34 -39.13 -30.93
C SER A 783 -17.12 -38.23 -30.60
N ARG A 784 -16.20 -38.55 -29.66
CA ARG A 784 -14.92 -39.31 -29.75
C ARG A 784 -13.77 -38.71 -30.60
N VAL A 785 -12.60 -38.50 -29.96
CA VAL A 785 -11.23 -38.46 -30.56
C VAL A 785 -10.29 -39.36 -29.70
N PRO A 786 -9.22 -40.01 -30.22
CA PRO A 786 -8.60 -41.19 -29.56
C PRO A 786 -7.11 -41.07 -29.18
N SER A 787 -6.60 -42.10 -28.48
CA SER A 787 -5.21 -42.59 -28.56
C SER A 787 -5.13 -44.08 -28.18
N SER A 788 -3.99 -44.74 -28.41
CA SER A 788 -3.87 -46.19 -28.64
C SER A 788 -3.04 -46.96 -27.60
N ALA A 789 -3.36 -48.26 -27.41
CA ALA A 789 -2.40 -49.38 -27.47
C ALA A 789 -3.04 -50.78 -27.31
N THR A 790 -3.02 -51.57 -28.38
CA THR A 790 -2.57 -52.98 -28.50
C THR A 790 -2.98 -54.11 -27.51
N THR A 791 -3.17 -55.30 -28.11
CA THR A 791 -3.14 -56.68 -27.55
C THR A 791 -4.41 -57.29 -26.91
N SER A 792 -4.85 -58.37 -27.55
CA SER A 792 -5.71 -59.47 -27.08
C SER A 792 -4.99 -60.79 -27.48
N PRO A 793 -5.48 -62.02 -27.23
CA PRO A 793 -6.75 -62.43 -26.60
C PRO A 793 -6.65 -63.59 -25.57
N CYS A 794 -7.73 -63.81 -24.79
CA CYS A 794 -8.23 -65.15 -24.47
C CYS A 794 -9.72 -65.11 -24.07
N LEU A 795 -10.43 -66.24 -24.11
CA LEU A 795 -11.88 -66.36 -23.90
C LEU A 795 -12.21 -67.27 -22.70
N THR A 796 -13.00 -66.76 -21.74
CA THR A 796 -13.84 -67.59 -20.84
C THR A 796 -15.12 -66.82 -20.46
N PRO A 797 -16.31 -67.46 -20.41
CA PRO A 797 -17.57 -66.81 -20.04
C PRO A 797 -18.04 -67.14 -18.61
N VAL A 798 -18.30 -66.12 -17.79
CA VAL A 798 -18.94 -66.20 -16.46
C VAL A 798 -19.73 -64.88 -16.19
N PRO A 799 -20.64 -64.77 -15.20
CA PRO A 799 -21.95 -64.18 -15.46
C PRO A 799 -22.13 -62.72 -14.99
N VAL A 800 -23.29 -62.15 -15.34
CA VAL A 800 -23.71 -60.77 -15.05
C VAL A 800 -24.26 -60.59 -13.63
N PRO A 801 -23.79 -59.60 -12.86
CA PRO A 801 -24.47 -59.08 -11.66
C PRO A 801 -24.78 -57.56 -11.82
N ALA A 802 -25.58 -57.19 -12.82
CA ALA A 802 -25.85 -55.78 -13.17
C ALA A 802 -26.77 -55.00 -12.19
N ARG A 803 -26.91 -55.47 -10.94
CA ARG A 803 -27.84 -54.90 -9.95
C ARG A 803 -27.12 -54.21 -8.80
N ASP A 804 -26.08 -54.86 -8.27
CA ASP A 804 -25.37 -54.42 -7.06
C ASP A 804 -24.62 -53.09 -7.27
N SER A 805 -24.05 -52.87 -8.46
CA SER A 805 -23.34 -51.63 -8.81
C SER A 805 -24.22 -50.37 -8.69
N LEU A 806 -25.53 -50.49 -8.87
CA LEU A 806 -26.45 -49.34 -8.86
C LEU A 806 -26.79 -48.93 -7.42
N GLU A 807 -27.00 -49.88 -6.51
CA GLU A 807 -27.12 -49.59 -5.08
C GLU A 807 -25.80 -49.07 -4.49
N HIS A 808 -24.66 -49.64 -4.88
CA HIS A 808 -23.35 -49.16 -4.44
C HIS A 808 -23.05 -47.72 -4.91
N PHE A 809 -23.45 -47.36 -6.14
CA PHE A 809 -23.36 -45.99 -6.65
C PHE A 809 -24.29 -45.02 -5.91
N ILE A 810 -25.52 -45.43 -5.61
CA ILE A 810 -26.45 -44.63 -4.79
C ILE A 810 -25.91 -44.42 -3.37
N PHE A 811 -25.32 -45.46 -2.77
CA PHE A 811 -24.67 -45.38 -1.46
C PHE A 811 -23.50 -44.37 -1.47
N HIS A 812 -22.58 -44.47 -2.45
CA HIS A 812 -21.48 -43.53 -2.60
C HIS A 812 -21.94 -42.09 -2.87
N MET A 813 -22.97 -41.88 -3.69
CA MET A 813 -23.55 -40.55 -3.91
C MET A 813 -24.17 -39.98 -2.62
N ASN A 814 -24.86 -40.79 -1.83
CA ASN A 814 -25.45 -40.34 -0.57
C ASN A 814 -24.38 -40.08 0.51
N MET A 815 -23.32 -40.88 0.56
CA MET A 815 -22.15 -40.64 1.40
C MET A 815 -21.44 -39.33 1.01
N ALA A 816 -21.25 -39.05 -0.28
CA ALA A 816 -20.69 -37.78 -0.77
C ALA A 816 -21.59 -36.58 -0.44
N LYS A 817 -22.92 -36.74 -0.48
CA LYS A 817 -23.88 -35.71 -0.04
C LYS A 817 -23.78 -35.46 1.47
N ALA A 818 -23.66 -36.50 2.29
CA ALA A 818 -23.46 -36.35 3.73
C ALA A 818 -22.12 -35.66 4.06
N ALA A 819 -21.02 -36.02 3.39
CA ALA A 819 -19.72 -35.38 3.58
C ALA A 819 -19.74 -33.89 3.17
N THR A 820 -20.39 -33.56 2.04
CA THR A 820 -20.56 -32.17 1.59
C THR A 820 -21.61 -31.37 2.39
N GLN A 821 -22.39 -32.02 3.26
CA GLN A 821 -23.19 -31.36 4.29
C GLN A 821 -22.35 -31.09 5.54
N SER A 822 -21.62 -32.09 6.09
CA SER A 822 -20.71 -31.90 7.22
C SER A 822 -19.72 -30.75 6.99
N LEU A 823 -19.06 -30.71 5.82
CA LEU A 823 -18.12 -29.65 5.46
C LEU A 823 -18.78 -28.27 5.28
N ARG A 824 -20.10 -28.19 5.10
CA ARG A 824 -20.84 -26.90 5.10
C ARG A 824 -21.19 -26.49 6.53
N ASP A 825 -21.66 -27.42 7.34
CA ASP A 825 -22.02 -27.17 8.74
C ASP A 825 -20.78 -26.76 9.56
N GLU A 826 -19.64 -27.40 9.32
CA GLU A 826 -18.31 -27.03 9.86
C GLU A 826 -17.87 -25.64 9.40
N LEU A 827 -18.12 -25.28 8.12
CA LEU A 827 -17.73 -23.99 7.56
C LEU A 827 -18.66 -22.85 7.99
N GLU A 828 -19.95 -23.11 8.24
CA GLU A 828 -20.84 -22.16 8.92
C GLU A 828 -20.47 -21.99 10.40
N LYS A 829 -20.12 -23.07 11.10
CA LYS A 829 -19.67 -23.01 12.50
C LYS A 829 -18.37 -22.21 12.63
N ALA A 830 -17.38 -22.45 11.77
CA ALA A 830 -16.13 -21.68 11.75
C ALA A 830 -16.37 -20.18 11.44
N LYS A 831 -17.34 -19.85 10.57
CA LYS A 831 -17.76 -18.46 10.32
C LYS A 831 -18.44 -17.83 11.54
N GLN A 832 -19.28 -18.56 12.26
CA GLN A 832 -19.91 -18.08 13.49
C GLN A 832 -18.86 -17.85 14.58
N GLU A 833 -17.97 -18.81 14.83
CA GLU A 833 -16.87 -18.68 15.81
C GLU A 833 -15.93 -17.51 15.49
N SER A 834 -15.56 -17.33 14.21
CA SER A 834 -14.75 -16.19 13.77
C SER A 834 -15.48 -14.84 13.94
N ALA A 835 -16.78 -14.78 13.64
CA ALA A 835 -17.58 -13.57 13.83
C ALA A 835 -17.79 -13.22 15.32
N GLU A 836 -17.94 -14.23 16.18
CA GLU A 836 -18.06 -14.05 17.63
C GLU A 836 -16.72 -13.63 18.26
N GLN A 837 -15.60 -14.21 17.83
CA GLN A 837 -14.24 -13.80 18.25
C GLN A 837 -13.96 -12.34 17.88
N GLY A 838 -14.12 -11.95 16.61
CA GLY A 838 -13.93 -10.56 16.20
C GLY A 838 -14.90 -9.58 16.90
N SER A 839 -16.13 -10.04 17.21
CA SER A 839 -17.08 -9.27 18.01
C SER A 839 -16.69 -9.18 19.50
N ALA A 840 -15.91 -10.10 20.04
CA ALA A 840 -15.40 -10.04 21.41
C ALA A 840 -14.17 -9.13 21.50
N GLU A 841 -13.23 -9.25 20.56
CA GLU A 841 -12.04 -8.41 20.43
C GLU A 841 -12.41 -6.92 20.30
N LEU A 842 -13.33 -6.59 19.38
CA LEU A 842 -13.85 -5.21 19.23
C LEU A 842 -14.51 -4.66 20.50
N LYS A 843 -15.15 -5.51 21.32
CA LYS A 843 -15.72 -5.08 22.61
C LYS A 843 -14.61 -4.80 23.63
N GLN A 844 -13.59 -5.63 23.69
CA GLN A 844 -12.44 -5.47 24.58
C GLN A 844 -11.62 -4.22 24.23
N GLU A 845 -11.40 -3.96 22.94
CA GLU A 845 -10.75 -2.74 22.45
C GLU A 845 -11.57 -1.49 22.80
N LEU A 846 -12.89 -1.50 22.56
CA LEU A 846 -13.79 -0.41 22.96
C LEU A 846 -13.83 -0.19 24.48
N GLU A 847 -13.64 -1.21 25.31
CA GLU A 847 -13.47 -1.02 26.77
C GLU A 847 -12.12 -0.40 27.12
N ASN A 848 -11.03 -0.81 26.48
CA ASN A 848 -9.70 -0.24 26.72
C ASN A 848 -9.65 1.24 26.31
N LEU A 849 -10.13 1.59 25.12
CA LEU A 849 -10.25 2.98 24.66
C LEU A 849 -11.14 3.83 25.59
N ARG A 850 -12.15 3.23 26.25
CA ARG A 850 -12.96 3.90 27.29
C ARG A 850 -12.22 4.06 28.62
N ARG A 851 -11.34 3.14 29.01
CA ARG A 851 -10.45 3.27 30.18
C ARG A 851 -9.43 4.40 29.94
N GLU A 852 -8.79 4.40 28.78
CA GLU A 852 -7.81 5.41 28.37
C GLU A 852 -8.43 6.81 28.27
N ASN A 853 -9.60 6.97 27.63
CA ASN A 853 -10.29 8.26 27.59
C ASN A 853 -10.65 8.80 28.99
N ARG A 854 -11.04 7.93 29.93
CA ARG A 854 -11.28 8.33 31.33
C ARG A 854 -9.99 8.78 32.01
N LEU A 855 -8.88 8.05 31.83
CA LEU A 855 -7.57 8.43 32.37
C LEU A 855 -7.12 9.78 31.79
N MET A 856 -7.14 9.96 30.47
CA MET A 856 -6.82 11.23 29.81
C MET A 856 -7.72 12.38 30.29
N THR A 857 -9.02 12.15 30.46
CA THR A 857 -9.96 13.17 30.97
C THR A 857 -9.62 13.56 32.41
N SER A 858 -9.28 12.59 33.27
CA SER A 858 -8.87 12.86 34.66
C SER A 858 -7.52 13.60 34.75
N ALA A 859 -6.54 13.21 33.94
CA ALA A 859 -5.24 13.87 33.87
C ALA A 859 -5.34 15.29 33.31
N TRP A 860 -6.18 15.50 32.30
CA TRP A 860 -6.48 16.83 31.77
C TRP A 860 -7.20 17.70 32.82
N TYR A 861 -8.19 17.16 33.53
CA TYR A 861 -8.90 17.89 34.58
C TYR A 861 -7.97 18.29 35.75
N ASP A 862 -7.11 17.38 36.21
CA ASP A 862 -6.08 17.68 37.21
C ASP A 862 -5.09 18.76 36.71
N MET A 863 -4.60 18.63 35.47
CA MET A 863 -3.73 19.64 34.84
C MET A 863 -4.40 21.02 34.75
N THR A 864 -5.66 21.10 34.31
CA THR A 864 -6.44 22.35 34.28
C THR A 864 -6.65 22.91 35.69
N ASN A 865 -6.95 22.08 36.68
CA ASN A 865 -7.14 22.50 38.07
C ASN A 865 -5.83 23.00 38.70
N ARG A 866 -4.67 22.40 38.35
CA ARG A 866 -3.33 22.88 38.72
C ARG A 866 -2.98 24.21 38.06
N LEU A 867 -3.36 24.42 36.79
CA LEU A 867 -3.16 25.70 36.09
C LEU A 867 -4.04 26.82 36.68
N GLN A 868 -5.30 26.52 37.00
CA GLN A 868 -6.23 27.46 37.63
C GLN A 868 -5.84 27.80 39.09
N SER A 869 -5.37 26.84 39.88
CA SER A 869 -4.90 27.11 41.25
C SER A 869 -3.58 27.88 41.29
N ASN A 870 -2.63 27.63 40.38
CA ASN A 870 -1.37 28.39 40.33
C ASN A 870 -1.57 29.85 39.88
N THR A 871 -2.54 30.15 39.00
CA THR A 871 -2.79 31.53 38.55
C THR A 871 -3.33 32.44 39.66
N VAL A 872 -3.93 31.89 40.72
CA VAL A 872 -4.43 32.67 41.87
C VAL A 872 -3.30 33.17 42.80
N VAL A 873 -2.13 32.53 42.81
CA VAL A 873 -1.04 32.84 43.76
C VAL A 873 -0.07 33.93 43.25
N LEU A 874 -0.16 34.33 41.98
CA LEU A 874 0.77 35.29 41.37
C LEU A 874 0.46 36.78 41.65
N GLN A 875 -0.67 37.11 42.31
CA GLN A 875 -0.85 38.45 42.88
C GLN A 875 -0.08 38.62 44.20
N ARG A 876 1.25 38.67 44.11
CA ARG A 876 2.10 39.18 45.20
C ARG A 876 1.80 40.66 45.43
N LYS A 877 0.95 40.95 46.42
CA LYS A 877 0.80 42.31 46.96
C LYS A 877 2.18 42.84 47.34
N SER A 878 2.58 43.98 46.77
CA SER A 878 3.84 44.63 47.09
C SER A 878 3.82 45.16 48.52
N GLU A 879 4.57 44.53 49.43
CA GLU A 879 4.81 45.12 50.75
C GLU A 879 5.49 46.48 50.60
N ALA A 880 4.94 47.51 51.24
CA ALA A 880 5.54 48.83 51.24
C ALA A 880 6.93 48.79 51.92
N PRO A 881 7.98 49.42 51.34
CA PRO A 881 9.34 49.30 51.85
C PRO A 881 9.47 49.86 53.26
N LYS A 882 9.67 48.96 54.24
CA LYS A 882 9.84 49.28 55.66
C LYS A 882 11.19 49.96 55.95
N SER A 883 12.22 49.75 55.12
CA SER A 883 13.54 50.37 55.27
C SER A 883 13.60 51.79 54.68
N TRP A 884 14.35 52.67 55.34
CA TRP A 884 14.57 54.06 54.93
C TRP A 884 15.21 54.15 53.52
N LEU A 885 16.25 53.34 53.28
CA LEU A 885 16.89 53.18 51.96
C LEU A 885 15.93 52.71 50.86
N GLY A 886 14.91 51.90 51.18
CA GLY A 886 13.88 51.49 50.22
C GLY A 886 12.99 52.66 49.81
N LYS A 887 12.55 53.47 50.78
CA LYS A 887 11.79 54.70 50.52
C LYS A 887 12.60 55.72 49.71
N GLN A 888 13.88 55.88 50.01
CA GLN A 888 14.76 56.84 49.34
C GLN A 888 14.94 56.50 47.85
N ARG A 889 15.11 55.22 47.48
CA ARG A 889 15.19 54.79 46.07
C ARG A 889 13.91 55.07 45.29
N VAL A 890 12.73 54.91 45.91
CA VAL A 890 11.43 55.22 45.28
C VAL A 890 11.24 56.72 45.04
N VAL A 891 11.85 57.59 45.86
CA VAL A 891 11.85 59.05 45.64
C VAL A 891 12.84 59.46 44.56
N VAL A 892 14.02 58.84 44.50
CA VAL A 892 15.03 59.13 43.46
C VAL A 892 14.59 58.62 42.08
N GLY A 893 13.95 57.45 42.01
CA GLY A 893 13.38 56.89 40.76
C GLY A 893 12.09 57.57 40.27
N ARG A 894 11.87 58.85 40.59
CA ARG A 894 10.75 59.70 40.15
C ARG A 894 11.21 61.08 39.64
N ARG A 895 12.42 61.14 39.08
CA ARG A 895 12.94 62.25 38.27
C ARG A 895 13.40 61.71 36.92
#